data_AF-S2JSJ9-F1
#
_entry.id   AF-S2JSJ9-F1
#
_cell.length_a   1.000
_cell.length_b   1.000
_cell.length_c   1.000
_cell.angle_alpha   90.00
_cell.angle_beta   90.00
_cell.angle_gamma   90.00
#
_symmetry.space_group_name_H-M   'P 1'
#
loop_
_entity.id
_entity.type
_entity.pdbx_description
1 polymer ?
#
loop_
_entity_poly.entity_id
_entity_poly.type
_entity_poly.pdbx_seq_one_letter_code
_entity_poly.pdbx_strand_id
1 'polypeptide(L)'
;MSQQETGSSSSSSNNNKPDLKTLAKILSDAYYNILQHSTLTPVQMTSSLKQLAQYSNDLPTSWFTPQFLDTLIALKSRFMLDGQQLEALGSIITLFSTWLRRLNSMDDPRLKLVMDTLLQLLLSTDNRYLAIQKDAWIGWVSLMGKSQDIALLEGMTKVLELHTLHHDEQRVQALSEALDAGVAHALAQTNALNDFEVESCQKLLHAHIQYCAKRADGPRAIMTAIEHVVDVRSQEKPQSRAEADLATLVNMANDVVKDQPEALAMNFTCLTVLAGVVRMLQFNQGKKTKKVLGLRQDAEKTFIAQLDMAVDKVALAEHVHDFATNQDIIAFFAGRCIIQIPSELTLDMKHLSTLLKLLSASLLTSPYTFNNSDLIHRLQNKPEVTREITQLINHPLFKDIGRISRAMAKIIEILLLNQQAADVVQAVLDRLVGFSYNVFFDWDQYIMDTADKSMSPEETKNYKELENAVWTVFKSMTFAFTVILKAVAVDVPDGKGLIQVPHAAQDIISVYANFNFITEHLGEGAGRQAYQDTLTNAVAYLLHDDNQCELNKLLSLAFKEYAPAKFVHDGKPTVELLSMVKQSRLTFFTDLIEQVMSNVDDSVLENDILPVIYPVLKWKRIENKDLYESAHTAVITAFIAEKPISRELAGVYAKILIDNFPEPMNLDQFRFGFNTLIQALCGLDDALAWLTVNQLILKIHSLNKEKDIVLRNEYTTALIDLLKPLSLGPFFPSILDEIRKLILAQETRVMQKATMKILFETVSGPGISDMRRTEAVGWFLELKRELNM
;
A
#
# COMPACT_ATOMS: atom_id res chain seq x y z
N MET A 1 9.32 -37.49 -12.53
CA MET A 1 8.55 -38.75 -12.46
C MET A 1 7.17 -38.43 -11.92
N SER A 2 6.12 -38.82 -12.67
CA SER A 2 4.70 -39.03 -12.30
C SER A 2 4.01 -37.97 -11.40
N GLN A 3 3.18 -37.06 -11.91
CA GLN A 3 1.75 -37.18 -12.29
C GLN A 3 0.79 -37.67 -11.18
N GLN A 4 -0.06 -36.74 -10.71
CA GLN A 4 -1.50 -36.89 -10.37
C GLN A 4 -2.05 -35.47 -10.10
N GLU A 5 -2.78 -34.87 -11.04
CA GLU A 5 -4.26 -34.79 -11.10
C GLU A 5 -4.92 -34.15 -9.87
N THR A 6 -5.36 -32.89 -10.02
CA THR A 6 -6.68 -32.43 -9.57
C THR A 6 -7.17 -31.32 -10.51
N GLY A 7 -8.36 -31.51 -11.07
CA GLY A 7 -8.98 -30.58 -12.00
C GLY A 7 -9.60 -29.38 -11.29
N SER A 8 -9.70 -28.26 -12.04
CA SER A 8 -10.70 -27.24 -11.79
C SER A 8 -11.34 -26.83 -13.12
N SER A 9 -12.65 -26.93 -13.11
CA SER A 9 -13.59 -26.62 -14.17
C SER A 9 -13.61 -25.12 -14.47
N SER A 10 -13.33 -24.75 -15.72
CA SER A 10 -13.82 -23.51 -16.32
C SER A 10 -14.70 -23.88 -17.51
N SER A 11 -16.02 -23.78 -17.31
CA SER A 11 -17.02 -23.87 -18.36
C SER A 11 -16.87 -22.66 -19.28
N SER A 12 -16.01 -22.82 -20.27
CA SER A 12 -15.79 -21.90 -21.36
C SER A 12 -16.89 -22.08 -22.42
N SER A 13 -17.39 -20.94 -22.88
CA SER A 13 -18.26 -20.77 -24.04
C SER A 13 -17.65 -21.42 -25.28
N ASN A 14 -18.11 -22.62 -25.63
CA ASN A 14 -17.69 -23.34 -26.82
C ASN A 14 -18.55 -22.88 -28.02
N ASN A 15 -18.03 -21.91 -28.78
CA ASN A 15 -18.55 -21.55 -30.10
C ASN A 15 -17.74 -22.27 -31.19
N ASN A 16 -18.46 -22.92 -32.10
CA ASN A 16 -18.04 -23.60 -33.34
C ASN A 16 -16.73 -23.07 -33.98
N LYS A 17 -15.63 -23.81 -33.88
CA LYS A 17 -14.49 -23.66 -34.81
C LYS A 17 -14.72 -24.58 -36.02
N PRO A 18 -14.67 -24.07 -37.26
CA PRO A 18 -14.82 -24.91 -38.46
C PRO A 18 -13.70 -25.94 -38.56
N ASP A 19 -14.00 -27.12 -39.09
CA ASP A 19 -13.04 -28.18 -39.40
C ASP A 19 -11.87 -27.63 -40.25
N LEU A 20 -10.63 -28.01 -39.91
CA LEU A 20 -9.40 -27.44 -40.46
C LEU A 20 -9.29 -27.65 -41.98
N LYS A 21 -9.83 -28.76 -42.48
CA LYS A 21 -9.96 -29.04 -43.93
C LYS A 21 -10.96 -28.10 -44.60
N THR A 22 -12.09 -27.84 -43.96
CA THR A 22 -13.12 -26.93 -44.46
C THR A 22 -12.60 -25.49 -44.46
N LEU A 23 -11.87 -25.07 -43.42
CA LEU A 23 -11.24 -23.74 -43.36
C LEU A 23 -10.18 -23.56 -44.45
N ALA A 24 -9.30 -24.55 -44.66
CA ALA A 24 -8.30 -24.50 -45.73
C ALA A 24 -8.94 -24.37 -47.12
N LYS A 25 -10.05 -25.08 -47.36
CA LYS A 25 -10.82 -24.95 -48.60
C LYS A 25 -11.42 -23.55 -48.76
N ILE A 26 -12.07 -23.02 -47.73
CA ILE A 26 -12.65 -21.67 -47.73
C ILE A 26 -11.59 -20.60 -48.04
N LEU A 27 -10.42 -20.69 -47.40
CA LEU A 27 -9.33 -19.74 -47.62
C LEU A 27 -8.73 -19.86 -49.03
N SER A 28 -8.59 -21.09 -49.54
CA SER A 28 -8.11 -21.33 -50.89
C SER A 28 -9.09 -20.77 -51.94
N ASP A 29 -10.39 -21.02 -51.76
CA ASP A 29 -11.44 -20.50 -52.65
C ASP A 29 -11.44 -18.96 -52.62
N ALA A 30 -11.32 -18.36 -51.43
CA ALA A 30 -11.20 -16.91 -51.28
C ALA A 30 -9.94 -16.35 -51.99
N TYR A 31 -8.80 -17.02 -51.88
CA TYR A 31 -7.57 -16.63 -52.57
C TYR A 31 -7.72 -16.64 -54.10
N TYR A 32 -8.26 -17.72 -54.67
CA TYR A 32 -8.49 -17.80 -56.12
C TYR A 32 -9.55 -16.82 -56.62
N ASN A 33 -10.61 -16.58 -55.82
CA ASN A 33 -11.61 -15.56 -56.11
C ASN A 33 -10.97 -14.17 -56.28
N ILE A 34 -10.06 -13.79 -55.38
CA ILE A 34 -9.36 -12.49 -55.50
C ILE A 34 -8.47 -12.45 -56.73
N LEU A 35 -7.74 -13.52 -57.07
CA LEU A 35 -6.97 -13.56 -58.32
C LEU A 35 -7.85 -13.40 -59.58
N GLN A 36 -9.11 -13.82 -59.52
CA GLN A 36 -10.11 -13.69 -60.59
C GLN A 36 -11.07 -12.51 -60.36
N HIS A 37 -10.66 -11.46 -59.66
CA HIS A 37 -11.52 -10.33 -59.27
C HIS A 37 -12.31 -9.65 -60.41
N SER A 38 -11.87 -9.76 -61.67
CA SER A 38 -12.56 -9.19 -62.82
C SER A 38 -13.97 -9.78 -63.05
N THR A 39 -14.25 -10.96 -62.53
CA THR A 39 -15.55 -11.65 -62.66
C THR A 39 -16.43 -11.52 -61.43
N LEU A 40 -15.96 -10.86 -60.36
CA LEU A 40 -16.65 -10.79 -59.07
C LEU A 40 -17.37 -9.46 -58.85
N THR A 41 -18.50 -9.52 -58.14
CA THR A 41 -19.17 -8.32 -57.63
C THR A 41 -18.38 -7.70 -56.46
N PRO A 42 -18.53 -6.39 -56.19
CA PRO A 42 -17.89 -5.74 -55.04
C PRO A 42 -18.13 -6.42 -53.69
N VAL A 43 -19.34 -6.93 -53.46
CA VAL A 43 -19.71 -7.64 -52.23
C VAL A 43 -18.96 -8.95 -52.11
N GLN A 44 -18.86 -9.73 -53.19
CA GLN A 44 -18.11 -10.99 -53.21
C GLN A 44 -16.61 -10.75 -53.00
N MET A 45 -16.04 -9.73 -53.65
CA MET A 45 -14.65 -9.34 -53.43
C MET A 45 -14.39 -8.96 -51.97
N THR A 46 -15.26 -8.14 -51.38
CA THR A 46 -15.16 -7.73 -49.97
C THR A 46 -15.23 -8.93 -49.03
N SER A 47 -16.16 -9.86 -49.28
CA SER A 47 -16.30 -11.09 -48.48
C SER A 47 -15.05 -11.97 -48.56
N SER A 48 -14.48 -12.17 -49.75
CA SER A 48 -13.27 -12.99 -49.92
C SER A 48 -12.04 -12.31 -49.30
N LEU A 49 -11.89 -10.99 -49.44
CA LEU A 49 -10.82 -10.24 -48.77
C LEU A 49 -10.92 -10.34 -47.24
N LYS A 50 -12.13 -10.18 -46.70
CA LYS A 50 -12.37 -10.27 -45.26
C LYS A 50 -12.00 -11.64 -44.69
N GLN A 51 -12.37 -12.70 -45.41
CA GLN A 51 -12.00 -14.08 -45.02
C GLN A 51 -10.48 -14.25 -44.98
N LEU A 52 -9.75 -13.75 -45.99
CA LEU A 52 -8.28 -13.82 -46.00
C LEU A 52 -7.66 -12.96 -44.89
N ALA A 53 -8.16 -11.75 -44.67
CA ALA A 53 -7.66 -10.85 -43.63
C ALA A 53 -7.87 -11.40 -42.21
N GLN A 54 -9.04 -12.01 -41.95
CA GLN A 54 -9.38 -12.63 -40.67
C GLN A 54 -8.36 -13.71 -40.25
N TYR A 55 -7.83 -14.46 -41.21
CA TYR A 55 -6.82 -15.52 -40.98
C TYR A 55 -5.43 -15.12 -41.48
N SER A 56 -5.16 -13.82 -41.64
CA SER A 56 -3.92 -13.31 -42.26
C SER A 56 -2.65 -13.85 -41.59
N ASN A 57 -2.62 -13.90 -40.25
CA ASN A 57 -1.49 -14.47 -39.51
C ASN A 57 -1.32 -15.99 -39.71
N ASP A 58 -2.31 -16.71 -40.22
CA ASP A 58 -2.21 -18.16 -40.46
C ASP A 58 -1.99 -18.48 -41.95
N LEU A 59 -2.01 -17.47 -42.83
CA LEU A 59 -1.77 -17.66 -44.25
C LEU A 59 -0.30 -18.07 -44.51
N PRO A 60 -0.06 -19.08 -45.37
CA PRO A 60 1.29 -19.44 -45.81
C PRO A 60 1.99 -18.25 -46.47
N THR A 61 3.26 -18.03 -46.16
CA THR A 61 4.06 -16.97 -46.84
C THR A 61 4.13 -17.17 -48.34
N SER A 62 4.04 -18.41 -48.81
CA SER A 62 3.98 -18.77 -50.24
C SER A 62 2.74 -18.24 -50.96
N TRP A 63 1.69 -17.81 -50.24
CA TRP A 63 0.48 -17.24 -50.85
C TRP A 63 0.64 -15.77 -51.22
N PHE A 64 1.63 -15.06 -50.66
CA PHE A 64 1.96 -13.70 -51.05
C PHE A 64 2.78 -13.69 -52.35
N THR A 65 2.22 -14.30 -53.39
CA THR A 65 2.82 -14.38 -54.71
C THR A 65 2.84 -13.01 -55.38
N PRO A 66 3.77 -12.78 -56.34
CA PRO A 66 3.78 -11.59 -57.17
C PRO A 66 2.41 -11.19 -57.72
N GLN A 67 1.70 -12.16 -58.31
CA GLN A 67 0.39 -11.97 -58.92
C GLN A 67 -0.69 -11.58 -57.90
N PHE A 68 -0.66 -12.17 -56.71
CA PHE A 68 -1.61 -11.83 -55.65
C PHE A 68 -1.38 -10.40 -55.15
N LEU A 69 -0.12 -10.00 -54.92
CA LEU A 69 0.21 -8.65 -54.49
C LEU A 69 -0.16 -7.60 -55.56
N ASP A 70 0.13 -7.86 -56.83
CA ASP A 70 -0.26 -6.97 -57.94
C ASP A 70 -1.79 -6.79 -58.00
N THR A 71 -2.53 -7.88 -57.74
CA THR A 71 -3.99 -7.87 -57.65
C THR A 71 -4.48 -7.02 -56.48
N LEU A 72 -3.88 -7.16 -55.29
CA LEU A 72 -4.21 -6.34 -54.12
C LEU A 72 -3.93 -4.85 -54.38
N ILE A 73 -2.83 -4.52 -55.06
CA ILE A 73 -2.47 -3.13 -55.43
C ILE A 73 -3.51 -2.54 -56.41
N ALA A 74 -3.93 -3.31 -57.41
CA ALA A 74 -4.96 -2.90 -58.36
C ALA A 74 -6.31 -2.68 -57.66
N LEU A 75 -6.73 -3.62 -56.80
CA LEU A 75 -7.98 -3.51 -56.03
C LEU A 75 -7.94 -2.36 -55.03
N LYS A 76 -6.81 -2.13 -54.36
CA LYS A 76 -6.60 -0.97 -53.49
C LYS A 76 -6.84 0.34 -54.22
N SER A 77 -6.28 0.49 -55.42
CA SER A 77 -6.43 1.72 -56.21
C SER A 77 -7.90 1.96 -56.57
N ARG A 78 -8.64 0.89 -56.89
CA ARG A 78 -10.09 0.93 -57.13
C ARG A 78 -10.88 1.35 -55.88
N PHE A 79 -10.60 0.74 -54.72
CA PHE A 79 -11.37 1.01 -53.50
C PHE A 79 -11.05 2.37 -52.86
N MET A 80 -9.82 2.90 -53.05
CA MET A 80 -9.51 4.26 -52.64
C MET A 80 -10.27 5.32 -53.46
N LEU A 81 -10.52 5.08 -54.75
CA LEU A 81 -11.31 5.99 -55.60
C LEU A 81 -12.80 5.95 -55.28
N ASP A 82 -13.33 4.78 -54.93
CA ASP A 82 -14.77 4.56 -54.70
C ASP A 82 -15.24 5.09 -53.34
N GLY A 83 -14.35 5.19 -52.34
CA GLY A 83 -14.58 5.84 -51.04
C GLY A 83 -15.65 5.23 -50.13
N GLN A 84 -16.46 4.29 -50.64
CA GLN A 84 -17.57 3.61 -49.94
C GLN A 84 -17.21 2.19 -49.46
N GLN A 85 -16.12 1.59 -49.95
CA GLN A 85 -15.72 0.21 -49.65
C GLN A 85 -14.56 0.13 -48.63
N LEU A 86 -14.75 0.78 -47.48
CA LEU A 86 -13.73 0.86 -46.42
C LEU A 86 -13.36 -0.51 -45.83
N GLU A 87 -14.31 -1.44 -45.75
CA GLU A 87 -14.08 -2.79 -45.21
C GLU A 87 -13.17 -3.63 -46.12
N ALA A 88 -13.35 -3.52 -47.45
CA ALA A 88 -12.48 -4.16 -48.42
C ALA A 88 -11.07 -3.57 -48.39
N LEU A 89 -10.98 -2.23 -48.33
CA LEU A 89 -9.70 -1.54 -48.18
C LEU A 89 -8.98 -1.96 -46.88
N GLY A 90 -9.68 -1.99 -45.75
CA GLY A 90 -9.12 -2.45 -44.48
C GLY A 90 -8.55 -3.86 -44.57
N SER A 91 -9.29 -4.78 -45.18
CA SER A 91 -8.82 -6.16 -45.40
C SER A 91 -7.55 -6.22 -46.25
N ILE A 92 -7.42 -5.38 -47.27
CA ILE A 92 -6.19 -5.28 -48.08
C ILE A 92 -5.03 -4.75 -47.22
N ILE A 93 -5.26 -3.73 -46.40
CA ILE A 93 -4.22 -3.16 -45.52
C ILE A 93 -3.75 -4.19 -44.49
N THR A 94 -4.65 -4.98 -43.89
CA THR A 94 -4.27 -6.08 -42.99
C THR A 94 -3.40 -7.12 -43.70
N LEU A 95 -3.72 -7.46 -44.96
CA LEU A 95 -2.93 -8.40 -45.77
C LEU A 95 -1.55 -7.82 -46.14
N PHE A 96 -1.48 -6.55 -46.53
CA PHE A 96 -0.20 -5.86 -46.76
C PHE A 96 0.65 -5.80 -45.49
N SER A 97 0.07 -5.40 -44.35
CA SER A 97 0.75 -5.38 -43.06
C SER A 97 1.30 -6.75 -42.66
N THR A 98 0.55 -7.81 -42.94
CA THR A 98 1.01 -9.20 -42.70
C THR A 98 2.13 -9.63 -43.63
N TRP A 99 2.06 -9.26 -44.91
CA TRP A 99 3.12 -9.51 -45.87
C TRP A 99 4.42 -8.81 -45.45
N LEU A 100 4.38 -7.51 -45.12
CA LEU A 100 5.55 -6.73 -44.70
C LEU A 100 6.23 -7.31 -43.45
N ARG A 101 5.43 -7.73 -42.45
CA ARG A 101 5.94 -8.41 -41.24
C ARG A 101 6.73 -9.67 -41.57
N ARG A 102 6.30 -10.42 -42.57
CA ARG A 102 6.88 -11.72 -42.99
C ARG A 102 7.87 -11.62 -44.15
N LEU A 103 8.16 -10.40 -44.59
CA LEU A 103 9.05 -10.18 -45.72
C LEU A 103 10.49 -10.53 -45.34
N ASN A 104 11.12 -11.40 -46.15
CA ASN A 104 12.49 -11.89 -45.97
C ASN A 104 13.51 -11.19 -46.88
N SER A 105 13.09 -10.58 -48.00
CA SER A 105 13.94 -9.82 -48.93
C SER A 105 13.28 -8.49 -49.27
N MET A 106 14.10 -7.43 -49.30
CA MET A 106 13.66 -6.05 -49.51
C MET A 106 13.76 -5.61 -50.98
N ASP A 107 14.13 -6.53 -51.89
CA ASP A 107 14.34 -6.24 -53.32
C ASP A 107 13.05 -6.31 -54.16
N ASP A 108 11.89 -6.53 -53.52
CA ASP A 108 10.62 -6.61 -54.23
C ASP A 108 10.18 -5.21 -54.72
N PRO A 109 10.01 -4.98 -56.03
CA PRO A 109 9.66 -3.66 -56.57
C PRO A 109 8.29 -3.16 -56.10
N ARG A 110 7.39 -4.05 -55.65
CA ARG A 110 6.09 -3.68 -55.08
C ARG A 110 6.19 -3.09 -53.69
N LEU A 111 7.29 -3.33 -52.97
CA LEU A 111 7.48 -2.84 -51.61
C LEU A 111 7.25 -1.32 -51.55
N LYS A 112 7.86 -0.57 -52.46
CA LYS A 112 7.71 0.88 -52.54
C LYS A 112 6.25 1.31 -52.74
N LEU A 113 5.51 0.65 -53.64
CA LEU A 113 4.10 0.95 -53.92
C LEU A 113 3.19 0.69 -52.71
N VAL A 114 3.44 -0.41 -51.99
CA VAL A 114 2.71 -0.74 -50.76
C VAL A 114 3.05 0.27 -49.67
N MET A 115 4.32 0.64 -49.53
CA MET A 115 4.76 1.65 -48.57
C MET A 115 4.15 3.01 -48.84
N ASP A 116 4.22 3.52 -50.07
CA ASP A 116 3.58 4.78 -50.45
C ASP A 116 2.08 4.76 -50.15
N THR A 117 1.43 3.60 -50.33
CA THR A 117 0.02 3.40 -49.97
C THR A 117 -0.23 3.48 -48.46
N LEU A 118 0.58 2.79 -47.65
CA LEU A 118 0.44 2.84 -46.20
C LEU A 118 0.69 4.26 -45.67
N LEU A 119 1.73 4.95 -46.15
CA LEU A 119 2.03 6.32 -45.76
C LEU A 119 0.89 7.27 -46.14
N GLN A 120 0.36 7.15 -47.36
CA GLN A 120 -0.77 7.97 -47.81
C GLN A 120 -1.99 7.82 -46.90
N LEU A 121 -2.28 6.60 -46.43
CA LEU A 121 -3.37 6.36 -45.50
C LEU A 121 -3.08 6.90 -44.10
N LEU A 122 -1.86 6.74 -43.60
CA LEU A 122 -1.43 7.27 -42.31
C LEU A 122 -1.44 8.80 -42.27
N LEU A 123 -1.13 9.46 -43.39
CA LEU A 123 -1.16 10.91 -43.53
C LEU A 123 -2.55 11.46 -43.91
N SER A 124 -3.56 10.59 -44.05
CA SER A 124 -4.92 11.04 -44.38
C SER A 124 -5.61 11.68 -43.18
N THR A 125 -6.20 12.86 -43.39
CA THR A 125 -7.01 13.60 -42.40
C THR A 125 -8.48 13.18 -42.39
N ASP A 126 -8.86 12.23 -43.24
CA ASP A 126 -10.23 11.73 -43.31
C ASP A 126 -10.49 10.67 -42.23
N ASN A 127 -11.41 10.97 -41.31
CA ASN A 127 -11.76 10.13 -40.16
C ASN A 127 -12.34 8.77 -40.56
N ARG A 128 -12.80 8.59 -41.80
CA ARG A 128 -13.25 7.29 -42.34
C ARG A 128 -12.14 6.24 -42.35
N TYR A 129 -10.88 6.65 -42.41
CA TYR A 129 -9.73 5.74 -42.43
C TYR A 129 -9.15 5.43 -41.06
N LEU A 130 -9.67 6.02 -39.97
CA LEU A 130 -9.12 5.85 -38.62
C LEU A 130 -9.04 4.37 -38.21
N ALA A 131 -10.06 3.58 -38.56
CA ALA A 131 -10.12 2.14 -38.26
C ALA A 131 -9.05 1.31 -38.97
N ILE A 132 -8.53 1.78 -40.12
CA ILE A 132 -7.52 1.06 -40.92
C ILE A 132 -6.10 1.60 -40.73
N GLN A 133 -5.96 2.82 -40.19
CA GLN A 133 -4.66 3.46 -39.92
C GLN A 133 -3.82 2.66 -38.93
N LYS A 134 -4.45 2.00 -37.95
CA LYS A 134 -3.74 1.16 -36.97
C LYS A 134 -3.00 0.00 -37.65
N ASP A 135 -3.66 -0.72 -38.57
CA ASP A 135 -3.04 -1.83 -39.30
C ASP A 135 -1.95 -1.34 -40.27
N ALA A 136 -2.17 -0.18 -40.91
CA ALA A 136 -1.17 0.47 -41.75
C ALA A 136 0.08 0.85 -40.95
N TRP A 137 -0.09 1.38 -39.73
CA TRP A 137 0.99 1.74 -38.83
C TRP A 137 1.80 0.52 -38.39
N ILE A 138 1.12 -0.57 -38.00
CA ILE A 138 1.78 -1.84 -37.64
C ILE A 138 2.59 -2.37 -38.83
N GLY A 139 2.04 -2.29 -40.04
CA GLY A 139 2.73 -2.70 -41.26
C GLY A 139 3.98 -1.87 -41.54
N TRP A 140 3.86 -0.55 -41.43
CA TRP A 140 4.96 0.40 -41.59
C TRP A 140 6.11 0.14 -40.62
N VAL A 141 5.79 0.06 -39.33
CA VAL A 141 6.76 -0.14 -38.25
C VAL A 141 7.46 -1.51 -38.35
N SER A 142 6.80 -2.53 -38.90
CA SER A 142 7.37 -3.88 -39.01
C SER A 142 8.58 -4.02 -39.93
N LEU A 143 8.86 -3.00 -40.75
CA LEU A 143 10.03 -2.96 -41.62
C LEU A 143 11.28 -2.40 -40.93
N MET A 144 11.14 -1.85 -39.73
CA MET A 144 12.25 -1.36 -38.92
C MET A 144 13.33 -2.42 -38.73
N GLY A 145 14.58 -2.06 -39.02
CA GLY A 145 15.73 -2.95 -38.86
C GLY A 145 15.97 -3.89 -40.04
N LYS A 146 15.10 -3.92 -41.07
CA LYS A 146 15.26 -4.78 -42.26
C LYS A 146 16.06 -4.10 -43.38
N SER A 147 15.73 -2.86 -43.75
CA SER A 147 16.52 -1.94 -44.59
C SER A 147 15.73 -0.63 -44.84
N GLN A 148 16.40 0.45 -45.27
CA GLN A 148 15.80 1.77 -45.56
C GLN A 148 15.22 2.52 -44.34
N ASP A 149 15.76 2.26 -43.16
CA ASP A 149 15.26 2.82 -41.90
C ASP A 149 15.10 4.36 -41.92
N ILE A 150 16.01 5.10 -42.54
CA ILE A 150 15.92 6.57 -42.64
C ILE A 150 14.58 7.02 -43.25
N ALA A 151 14.20 6.48 -44.40
CA ALA A 151 12.96 6.86 -45.08
C ALA A 151 11.71 6.46 -44.26
N LEU A 152 11.80 5.35 -43.54
CA LEU A 152 10.74 4.87 -42.68
C LEU A 152 10.57 5.77 -41.44
N LEU A 153 11.68 6.16 -40.80
CA LEU A 153 11.71 7.08 -39.66
C LEU A 153 11.19 8.47 -40.04
N GLU A 154 11.56 8.99 -41.22
CA GLU A 154 11.01 10.23 -41.76
C GLU A 154 9.50 10.15 -41.98
N GLY A 155 9.00 9.03 -42.49
CA GLY A 155 7.56 8.79 -42.63
C GLY A 155 6.84 8.77 -41.28
N MET A 156 7.40 8.08 -40.28
CA MET A 156 6.86 8.07 -38.91
C MET A 156 6.84 9.46 -38.29
N THR A 157 7.90 10.25 -38.50
CA THR A 157 8.00 11.64 -38.01
C THR A 157 6.85 12.48 -38.57
N LYS A 158 6.60 12.43 -39.89
CA LYS A 158 5.47 13.14 -40.54
C LYS A 158 4.11 12.73 -39.97
N VAL A 159 3.93 11.45 -39.66
CA VAL A 159 2.68 10.95 -39.05
C VAL A 159 2.48 11.53 -37.65
N LEU A 160 3.52 11.58 -36.82
CA LEU A 160 3.44 12.19 -35.48
C LEU A 160 3.22 13.70 -35.56
N GLU A 161 3.91 14.41 -36.45
CA GLU A 161 3.70 15.84 -36.68
C GLU A 161 2.26 16.15 -37.08
N LEU A 162 1.68 15.35 -37.99
CA LEU A 162 0.28 15.46 -38.37
C LEU A 162 -0.66 15.32 -37.16
N HIS A 163 -0.44 14.28 -36.34
CA HIS A 163 -1.26 14.04 -35.14
C HIS A 163 -1.01 15.07 -34.03
N THR A 164 0.14 15.74 -34.04
CA THR A 164 0.44 16.84 -33.13
C THR A 164 -0.30 18.12 -33.54
N LEU A 165 -0.48 18.36 -34.84
CA LEU A 165 -1.18 19.55 -35.36
C LEU A 165 -2.70 19.45 -35.27
N HIS A 166 -3.27 18.24 -35.33
CA HIS A 166 -4.71 18.04 -35.26
C HIS A 166 -5.21 17.86 -33.81
N HIS A 167 -6.06 18.78 -33.36
CA HIS A 167 -6.71 18.76 -32.04
C HIS A 167 -7.92 17.81 -31.94
N ASP A 168 -8.02 16.80 -32.81
CA ASP A 168 -9.12 15.82 -32.77
C ASP A 168 -8.84 14.78 -31.68
N GLU A 169 -9.42 14.98 -30.49
CA GLU A 169 -9.28 14.08 -29.34
C GLU A 169 -9.65 12.62 -29.67
N GLN A 170 -10.66 12.41 -30.52
CA GLN A 170 -11.10 11.06 -30.88
C GLN A 170 -10.03 10.35 -31.72
N ARG A 171 -9.39 11.06 -32.64
CA ARG A 171 -8.28 10.55 -33.45
C ARG A 171 -7.05 10.27 -32.59
N VAL A 172 -6.69 11.19 -31.70
CA VAL A 172 -5.55 11.03 -30.79
C VAL A 172 -5.76 9.80 -29.90
N GLN A 173 -6.95 9.64 -29.30
CA GLN A 173 -7.27 8.51 -28.44
C GLN A 173 -7.26 7.17 -29.18
N ALA A 174 -7.67 7.13 -30.45
CA ALA A 174 -7.76 5.88 -31.22
C ALA A 174 -6.40 5.31 -31.64
N LEU A 175 -5.39 6.17 -31.83
CA LEU A 175 -4.08 5.79 -32.35
C LEU A 175 -2.93 5.94 -31.35
N SER A 176 -3.10 6.66 -30.24
CA SER A 176 -2.03 7.00 -29.28
C SER A 176 -1.20 5.80 -28.85
N GLU A 177 -1.83 4.75 -28.33
CA GLU A 177 -1.13 3.53 -27.87
C GLU A 177 -0.33 2.87 -29.01
N ALA A 178 -0.89 2.87 -30.22
CA ALA A 178 -0.23 2.27 -31.38
C ALA A 178 0.97 3.12 -31.83
N LEU A 179 0.83 4.44 -31.86
CA LEU A 179 1.91 5.38 -32.17
C LEU A 179 3.05 5.26 -31.17
N ASP A 180 2.75 5.26 -29.87
CA ASP A 180 3.73 5.13 -28.79
C ASP A 180 4.50 3.80 -28.89
N ALA A 181 3.79 2.68 -29.06
CA ALA A 181 4.42 1.37 -29.25
C ALA A 181 5.24 1.30 -30.55
N GLY A 182 4.79 1.98 -31.61
CA GLY A 182 5.48 2.04 -32.88
C GLY A 182 6.80 2.79 -32.80
N VAL A 183 6.81 3.95 -32.15
CA VAL A 183 8.04 4.72 -31.88
C VAL A 183 9.00 3.91 -31.02
N ALA A 184 8.51 3.27 -29.96
CA ALA A 184 9.31 2.40 -29.10
C ALA A 184 9.96 1.27 -29.92
N HIS A 185 9.20 0.59 -30.77
CA HIS A 185 9.72 -0.49 -31.62
C HIS A 185 10.74 0.02 -32.66
N ALA A 186 10.46 1.16 -33.30
CA ALA A 186 11.35 1.74 -34.30
C ALA A 186 12.71 2.09 -33.71
N LEU A 187 12.72 2.82 -32.59
CA LEU A 187 13.96 3.16 -31.89
C LEU A 187 14.66 1.93 -31.31
N ALA A 188 13.92 0.87 -30.95
CA ALA A 188 14.49 -0.38 -30.46
C ALA A 188 15.13 -1.25 -31.55
N GLN A 189 14.62 -1.22 -32.80
CA GLN A 189 15.05 -2.14 -33.88
C GLN A 189 15.87 -1.49 -34.99
N THR A 190 15.86 -0.17 -35.12
CA THR A 190 16.53 0.50 -36.24
C THR A 190 18.05 0.29 -36.29
N ASN A 191 18.60 0.17 -37.49
CA ASN A 191 20.04 0.20 -37.76
C ASN A 191 20.60 1.64 -37.87
N ALA A 192 19.74 2.66 -37.94
CA ALA A 192 20.12 4.07 -38.04
C ALA A 192 20.53 4.69 -36.67
N LEU A 193 20.45 3.92 -35.59
CA LEU A 193 20.91 4.33 -34.25
C LEU A 193 22.45 4.19 -34.16
N ASN A 194 23.15 4.90 -35.03
CA ASN A 194 24.61 4.95 -35.09
C ASN A 194 25.06 6.41 -35.26
N ASP A 195 26.34 6.69 -34.98
CA ASP A 195 26.86 8.07 -34.94
C ASP A 195 26.70 8.85 -36.26
N PHE A 196 26.47 8.17 -37.39
CA PHE A 196 26.37 8.80 -38.71
C PHE A 196 24.91 9.10 -39.14
N GLU A 197 23.94 8.34 -38.63
CA GLU A 197 22.54 8.38 -39.10
C GLU A 197 21.52 8.74 -37.99
N VAL A 198 22.03 9.07 -36.79
CA VAL A 198 21.23 9.37 -35.58
C VAL A 198 20.24 10.52 -35.76
N GLU A 199 20.47 11.44 -36.70
CA GLU A 199 19.63 12.63 -36.93
C GLU A 199 18.15 12.25 -37.18
N SER A 200 17.90 11.15 -37.90
CA SER A 200 16.52 10.68 -38.16
C SER A 200 15.84 10.14 -36.90
N CYS A 201 16.62 9.49 -36.02
CA CYS A 201 16.13 9.02 -34.72
C CYS A 201 15.84 10.20 -33.79
N GLN A 202 16.69 11.23 -33.79
CA GLN A 202 16.47 12.47 -33.02
C GLN A 202 15.22 13.21 -33.47
N LYS A 203 15.00 13.35 -34.79
CA LYS A 203 13.78 13.97 -35.34
C LYS A 203 12.53 13.20 -34.93
N LEU A 204 12.55 11.87 -35.04
CA LEU A 204 11.42 11.04 -34.60
C LEU A 204 11.15 11.21 -33.11
N LEU A 205 12.18 11.17 -32.27
CA LEU A 205 12.06 11.37 -30.84
C LEU A 205 11.50 12.76 -30.50
N HIS A 206 11.97 13.81 -31.18
CA HIS A 206 11.47 15.17 -30.99
C HIS A 206 9.99 15.29 -31.38
N ALA A 207 9.58 14.72 -32.52
CA ALA A 207 8.18 14.67 -32.90
C ALA A 207 7.32 13.88 -31.90
N HIS A 208 7.86 12.80 -31.32
CA HIS A 208 7.16 12.03 -30.29
C HIS A 208 7.02 12.80 -28.97
N ILE A 209 8.05 13.54 -28.55
CA ILE A 209 7.98 14.48 -27.42
C ILE A 209 6.90 15.52 -27.67
N GLN A 210 6.89 16.13 -28.87
CA GLN A 210 5.92 17.15 -29.21
C GLN A 210 4.47 16.65 -29.17
N TYR A 211 4.27 15.43 -29.69
CA TYR A 211 3.00 14.73 -29.64
C TYR A 211 2.56 14.41 -28.21
N CYS A 212 3.47 13.87 -27.39
CA CYS A 212 3.17 13.47 -26.01
C CYS A 212 2.92 14.66 -25.07
N ALA A 213 3.61 15.79 -25.24
CA ALA A 213 3.45 16.93 -24.34
C ALA A 213 2.05 17.58 -24.37
N LYS A 214 1.23 17.27 -25.39
CA LYS A 214 -0.17 17.70 -25.49
C LYS A 214 -1.16 16.74 -24.80
N ARG A 215 -0.69 15.61 -24.30
CA ARG A 215 -1.52 14.54 -23.69
C ARG A 215 -1.27 14.45 -22.19
N ALA A 216 -2.34 14.20 -21.43
CA ALA A 216 -2.24 14.00 -19.98
C ALA A 216 -1.41 12.74 -19.61
N ASP A 217 -1.48 11.68 -20.41
CA ASP A 217 -0.71 10.44 -20.21
C ASP A 217 0.66 10.45 -20.91
N GLY A 218 1.00 11.54 -21.61
CA GLY A 218 2.18 11.67 -22.46
C GLY A 218 3.51 11.35 -21.78
N PRO A 219 3.83 11.95 -20.61
CA PRO A 219 5.04 11.61 -19.87
C PRO A 219 5.16 10.10 -19.59
N ARG A 220 4.07 9.45 -19.17
CA ARG A 220 4.12 8.03 -18.88
C ARG A 220 4.31 7.17 -20.13
N ALA A 221 3.64 7.55 -21.22
CA ALA A 221 3.77 6.87 -22.51
C ALA A 221 5.21 6.93 -23.04
N ILE A 222 5.83 8.11 -23.05
CA ILE A 222 7.21 8.27 -23.52
C ILE A 222 8.21 7.56 -22.60
N MET A 223 8.02 7.58 -21.27
CA MET A 223 8.88 6.83 -20.35
C MET A 223 8.85 5.34 -20.67
N THR A 224 7.66 4.78 -20.84
CA THR A 224 7.46 3.35 -21.14
C THR A 224 8.09 2.99 -22.49
N ALA A 225 7.95 3.85 -23.50
CA ALA A 225 8.57 3.67 -24.80
C ALA A 225 10.11 3.64 -24.69
N ILE A 226 10.71 4.60 -23.98
CA ILE A 226 12.16 4.68 -23.82
C ILE A 226 12.71 3.56 -22.92
N GLU A 227 11.99 3.15 -21.88
CA GLU A 227 12.33 1.97 -21.09
C GLU A 227 12.42 0.73 -21.99
N HIS A 228 11.45 0.52 -22.89
CA HIS A 228 11.50 -0.58 -23.86
C HIS A 228 12.69 -0.48 -24.82
N VAL A 229 12.97 0.72 -25.35
CA VAL A 229 14.11 0.95 -26.27
C VAL A 229 15.42 0.57 -25.60
N VAL A 230 15.66 1.06 -24.39
CA VAL A 230 16.90 0.78 -23.65
C VAL A 230 16.99 -0.69 -23.28
N ASP A 231 15.89 -1.33 -22.89
CA ASP A 231 15.87 -2.76 -22.55
C ASP A 231 16.31 -3.61 -23.75
N VAL A 232 15.69 -3.42 -24.91
CA VAL A 232 16.02 -4.16 -26.13
C VAL A 232 17.47 -3.91 -26.56
N ARG A 233 17.88 -2.63 -26.63
CA ARG A 233 19.23 -2.25 -27.09
C ARG A 233 20.33 -2.74 -26.17
N SER A 234 20.07 -2.82 -24.87
CA SER A 234 21.04 -3.33 -23.91
C SER A 234 21.39 -4.81 -24.11
N GLN A 235 20.52 -5.56 -24.79
CA GLN A 235 20.63 -7.00 -25.03
C GLN A 235 21.22 -7.33 -26.42
N GLU A 236 21.55 -6.31 -27.22
CA GLU A 236 22.08 -6.46 -28.57
C GLU A 236 23.42 -7.22 -28.63
N LYS A 237 23.64 -7.88 -29.77
CA LYS A 237 24.87 -8.64 -30.05
C LYS A 237 25.51 -8.15 -31.35
N PRO A 238 26.85 -7.96 -31.38
CA PRO A 238 27.81 -8.16 -30.29
C PRO A 238 27.69 -7.09 -29.19
N GLN A 239 28.27 -7.34 -28.02
CA GLN A 239 28.22 -6.40 -26.87
C GLN A 239 28.73 -4.99 -27.21
N SER A 240 29.70 -4.87 -28.12
CA SER A 240 30.21 -3.58 -28.58
C SER A 240 29.12 -2.74 -29.30
N ARG A 241 28.17 -3.40 -29.98
CA ARG A 241 27.02 -2.74 -30.58
C ARG A 241 26.07 -2.23 -29.49
N ALA A 242 25.72 -3.08 -28.52
CA ALA A 242 24.89 -2.67 -27.38
C ALA A 242 25.49 -1.45 -26.64
N GLU A 243 26.81 -1.45 -26.41
CA GLU A 243 27.50 -0.32 -25.78
C GLU A 243 27.43 0.97 -26.62
N ALA A 244 27.58 0.88 -27.94
CA ALA A 244 27.50 2.02 -28.84
C ALA A 244 26.07 2.57 -28.92
N ASP A 245 25.09 1.70 -29.19
CA ASP A 245 23.66 2.07 -29.28
C ASP A 245 23.19 2.74 -27.97
N LEU A 246 23.59 2.20 -26.81
CA LEU A 246 23.27 2.80 -25.51
C LEU A 246 23.94 4.17 -25.31
N ALA A 247 25.20 4.33 -25.75
CA ALA A 247 25.88 5.62 -25.69
C ALA A 247 25.17 6.67 -26.56
N THR A 248 24.77 6.30 -27.78
CA THR A 248 24.00 7.15 -28.69
C THR A 248 22.66 7.55 -28.04
N LEU A 249 21.93 6.60 -27.43
CA LEU A 249 20.65 6.90 -26.75
C LEU A 249 20.80 7.83 -25.55
N VAL A 250 21.83 7.62 -24.72
CA VAL A 250 22.11 8.52 -23.58
C VAL A 250 22.45 9.92 -24.08
N ASN A 251 23.24 10.04 -25.15
CA ASN A 251 23.55 11.34 -25.76
C ASN A 251 22.29 12.02 -26.31
N MET A 252 21.46 11.29 -27.06
CA MET A 252 20.17 11.81 -27.55
C MET A 252 19.27 12.31 -26.41
N ALA A 253 19.13 11.54 -25.34
CA ALA A 253 18.32 11.92 -24.18
C ALA A 253 18.90 13.16 -23.47
N ASN A 254 20.22 13.26 -23.36
CA ASN A 254 20.90 14.42 -22.79
C ASN A 254 20.73 15.67 -23.65
N ASP A 255 20.75 15.53 -24.98
CA ASP A 255 20.59 16.68 -25.89
C ASP A 255 19.16 17.22 -25.85
N VAL A 256 18.16 16.35 -25.80
CA VAL A 256 16.74 16.72 -25.67
C VAL A 256 16.45 17.59 -24.45
N VAL A 257 17.16 17.38 -23.32
CA VAL A 257 16.96 18.18 -22.10
C VAL A 257 17.82 19.44 -22.01
N LYS A 258 18.87 19.56 -22.84
CA LYS A 258 19.72 20.77 -22.87
C LYS A 258 19.00 21.96 -23.51
N ASP A 259 18.19 21.70 -24.53
CA ASP A 259 17.52 22.73 -25.34
C ASP A 259 16.28 23.34 -24.64
N GLN A 260 16.29 23.40 -23.30
CA GLN A 260 15.16 23.69 -22.40
C GLN A 260 14.05 24.58 -23.00
N PRO A 261 12.93 23.97 -23.42
CA PRO A 261 11.76 24.72 -23.88
C PRO A 261 11.25 25.72 -22.84
N GLU A 262 10.67 26.85 -23.31
CA GLU A 262 10.00 27.82 -22.43
C GLU A 262 8.79 27.19 -21.72
N ALA A 263 8.05 26.32 -22.42
CA ALA A 263 6.86 25.65 -21.88
C ALA A 263 7.22 24.51 -20.91
N LEU A 264 6.72 24.59 -19.67
CA LEU A 264 6.99 23.61 -18.61
C LEU A 264 6.52 22.18 -18.96
N ALA A 265 5.38 22.02 -19.64
CA ALA A 265 4.89 20.71 -20.09
C ALA A 265 5.86 20.02 -21.08
N MET A 266 6.51 20.79 -21.96
CA MET A 266 7.57 20.26 -22.82
C MET A 266 8.81 19.89 -22.02
N ASN A 267 9.23 20.73 -21.07
CA ASN A 267 10.35 20.42 -20.18
C ASN A 267 10.16 19.08 -19.47
N PHE A 268 8.96 18.81 -18.95
CA PHE A 268 8.65 17.52 -18.35
C PHE A 268 8.72 16.36 -19.34
N THR A 269 8.16 16.52 -20.54
CA THR A 269 8.18 15.46 -21.54
C THR A 269 9.61 15.15 -21.98
N CYS A 270 10.45 16.18 -22.18
CA CYS A 270 11.89 16.03 -22.40
C CYS A 270 12.59 15.31 -21.24
N LEU A 271 12.36 15.75 -20.00
CA LEU A 271 12.93 15.11 -18.81
C LEU A 271 12.49 13.64 -18.69
N THR A 272 11.30 13.30 -19.16
CA THR A 272 10.78 11.94 -19.10
C THR A 272 11.55 10.97 -20.01
N VAL A 273 12.07 11.44 -21.14
CA VAL A 273 12.98 10.65 -21.98
C VAL A 273 14.20 10.24 -21.18
N LEU A 274 14.85 11.20 -20.53
CA LEU A 274 16.02 10.94 -19.70
C LEU A 274 15.67 10.06 -18.49
N ALA A 275 14.52 10.27 -17.85
CA ALA A 275 14.02 9.43 -16.76
C ALA A 275 13.86 7.97 -17.21
N GLY A 276 13.31 7.71 -18.40
CA GLY A 276 13.17 6.37 -18.97
C GLY A 276 14.53 5.69 -19.19
N VAL A 277 15.51 6.44 -19.72
CA VAL A 277 16.89 5.94 -19.89
C VAL A 277 17.50 5.56 -18.54
N VAL A 278 17.47 6.48 -17.57
CA VAL A 278 17.99 6.23 -16.22
C VAL A 278 17.31 5.02 -15.60
N ARG A 279 15.98 4.97 -15.64
CA ARG A 279 15.20 3.91 -15.01
C ARG A 279 15.52 2.54 -15.57
N MET A 280 15.71 2.43 -16.88
CA MET A 280 16.02 1.14 -17.48
C MET A 280 17.50 0.76 -17.29
N LEU A 281 18.44 1.71 -17.35
CA LEU A 281 19.85 1.45 -17.05
C LEU A 281 20.07 0.98 -15.60
N GLN A 282 19.27 1.47 -14.65
CA GLN A 282 19.30 1.02 -13.25
C GLN A 282 18.95 -0.47 -13.09
N PHE A 283 18.06 -0.98 -13.94
CA PHE A 283 17.58 -2.37 -13.93
C PHE A 283 18.01 -3.15 -15.17
N ASN A 284 19.11 -2.70 -15.79
CA ASN A 284 19.59 -3.22 -17.05
C ASN A 284 19.71 -4.77 -17.03
N GLN A 285 19.06 -5.41 -18.00
CA GLN A 285 19.10 -6.86 -18.20
C GLN A 285 20.30 -7.31 -19.05
N GLY A 286 20.91 -6.38 -19.79
CA GLY A 286 22.15 -6.60 -20.56
C GLY A 286 23.39 -6.78 -19.69
N LYS A 287 24.56 -6.95 -20.34
CA LYS A 287 25.83 -7.10 -19.60
C LYS A 287 26.21 -5.78 -18.91
N LYS A 288 26.49 -5.86 -17.61
CA LYS A 288 26.93 -4.72 -16.78
C LYS A 288 28.43 -4.43 -16.96
N THR A 289 28.82 -3.97 -18.14
CA THR A 289 30.22 -3.59 -18.42
C THR A 289 30.57 -2.25 -17.76
N LYS A 290 31.87 -1.96 -17.59
CA LYS A 290 32.34 -0.68 -17.03
C LYS A 290 31.82 0.53 -17.81
N LYS A 291 31.70 0.41 -19.14
CA LYS A 291 31.15 1.48 -19.98
C LYS A 291 29.67 1.71 -19.73
N VAL A 292 28.86 0.64 -19.66
CA VAL A 292 27.42 0.77 -19.38
C VAL A 292 27.17 1.35 -17.98
N LEU A 293 28.01 1.00 -17.00
CA LEU A 293 27.97 1.63 -15.67
C LEU A 293 28.33 3.12 -15.73
N GLY A 294 29.33 3.51 -16.53
CA GLY A 294 29.66 4.92 -16.79
C GLY A 294 28.49 5.69 -17.42
N LEU A 295 27.88 5.12 -18.46
CA LEU A 295 26.69 5.69 -19.11
C LEU A 295 25.52 5.88 -18.14
N ARG A 296 25.30 4.91 -17.24
CA ARG A 296 24.30 5.04 -16.17
C ARG A 296 24.63 6.22 -15.26
N GLN A 297 25.86 6.34 -14.77
CA GLN A 297 26.27 7.42 -13.89
C GLN A 297 26.12 8.80 -14.55
N ASP A 298 26.50 8.91 -15.83
CA ASP A 298 26.36 10.14 -16.62
C ASP A 298 24.89 10.53 -16.81
N ALA A 299 24.02 9.56 -17.10
CA ALA A 299 22.58 9.78 -17.22
C ALA A 299 21.94 10.15 -15.86
N GLU A 300 22.31 9.48 -14.77
CA GLU A 300 21.83 9.79 -13.41
C GLU A 300 22.23 11.21 -12.99
N LYS A 301 23.47 11.62 -13.24
CA LYS A 301 23.94 12.97 -12.94
C LYS A 301 23.18 14.03 -13.74
N THR A 302 22.98 13.80 -15.04
CA THR A 302 22.23 14.73 -15.90
C THR A 302 20.77 14.80 -15.46
N PHE A 303 20.16 13.66 -15.12
CA PHE A 303 18.78 13.60 -14.64
C PHE A 303 18.60 14.39 -13.34
N ILE A 304 19.50 14.22 -12.37
CA ILE A 304 19.45 14.96 -11.11
C ILE A 304 19.51 16.47 -11.35
N ALA A 305 20.44 16.94 -12.19
CA ALA A 305 20.57 18.37 -12.50
C ALA A 305 19.30 18.92 -13.16
N GLN A 306 18.71 18.19 -14.11
CA GLN A 306 17.49 18.62 -14.80
C GLN A 306 16.25 18.53 -13.91
N LEU A 307 16.17 17.52 -13.03
CA LEU A 307 15.12 17.41 -12.04
C LEU A 307 15.18 18.56 -11.03
N ASP A 308 16.37 18.93 -10.56
CA ASP A 308 16.55 20.07 -9.64
C ASP A 308 16.06 21.38 -10.27
N MET A 309 16.38 21.61 -11.55
CA MET A 309 15.85 22.75 -12.30
C MET A 309 14.33 22.70 -12.48
N ALA A 310 13.78 21.51 -12.73
CA ALA A 310 12.33 21.34 -12.86
C ALA A 310 11.60 21.61 -11.53
N VAL A 311 12.17 21.17 -10.41
CA VAL A 311 11.64 21.43 -9.05
C VAL A 311 11.63 22.93 -8.75
N ASP A 312 12.72 23.64 -9.08
CA ASP A 312 12.79 25.09 -8.92
C ASP A 312 11.69 25.82 -9.73
N LYS A 313 11.52 25.45 -11.01
CA LYS A 313 10.47 26.02 -11.87
C LYS A 313 9.08 25.78 -11.31
N VAL A 314 8.75 24.56 -10.87
CA VAL A 314 7.41 24.23 -10.32
C VAL A 314 7.09 25.04 -9.06
N ALA A 315 8.10 25.45 -8.30
CA ALA A 315 7.91 26.25 -7.09
C ALA A 315 7.60 27.74 -7.38
N LEU A 316 7.74 28.20 -8.63
CA LEU A 316 7.47 29.59 -9.01
C LEU A 316 5.96 29.90 -9.03
N ALA A 317 5.61 31.12 -8.62
CA ALA A 317 4.21 31.56 -8.48
C ALA A 317 3.41 31.53 -9.79
N GLU A 318 4.07 31.62 -10.94
CA GLU A 318 3.44 31.58 -12.26
C GLU A 318 2.83 30.22 -12.62
N HIS A 319 3.27 29.13 -11.95
CA HIS A 319 2.80 27.77 -12.20
C HIS A 319 1.80 27.26 -11.16
N VAL A 320 1.26 28.14 -10.31
CA VAL A 320 0.32 27.77 -9.24
C VAL A 320 -0.96 27.13 -9.80
N HIS A 321 -1.45 27.55 -10.97
CA HIS A 321 -2.66 27.00 -11.58
C HIS A 321 -2.50 25.54 -12.05
N ASP A 322 -1.28 25.14 -12.45
CA ASP A 322 -0.96 23.79 -12.91
C ASP A 322 -0.23 22.96 -11.83
N PHE A 323 -0.12 23.49 -10.61
CA PHE A 323 0.68 22.92 -9.53
C PHE A 323 0.32 21.46 -9.24
N ALA A 324 -0.97 21.12 -9.23
CA ALA A 324 -1.44 19.77 -8.97
C ALA A 324 -0.97 18.74 -10.01
N THR A 325 -0.98 19.12 -11.30
CA THR A 325 -0.48 18.26 -12.38
C THR A 325 1.05 18.16 -12.32
N ASN A 326 1.71 19.29 -12.06
CA ASN A 326 3.17 19.38 -12.06
C ASN A 326 3.80 18.60 -10.89
N GLN A 327 3.21 18.67 -9.69
CA GLN A 327 3.70 17.90 -8.54
C GLN A 327 3.60 16.38 -8.77
N ASP A 328 2.57 15.92 -9.47
CA ASP A 328 2.33 14.50 -9.74
C ASP A 328 3.34 13.93 -10.74
N ILE A 329 3.71 14.73 -11.73
CA ILE A 329 4.77 14.39 -12.70
C ILE A 329 6.13 14.32 -11.98
N ILE A 330 6.45 15.30 -11.13
CA ILE A 330 7.68 15.27 -10.31
C ILE A 330 7.70 14.03 -9.39
N ALA A 331 6.57 13.72 -8.75
CA ALA A 331 6.45 12.55 -7.89
C ALA A 331 6.62 11.23 -8.66
N PHE A 332 6.06 11.16 -9.87
CA PHE A 332 6.28 10.04 -10.78
C PHE A 332 7.77 9.87 -11.11
N PHE A 333 8.49 10.94 -11.49
CA PHE A 333 9.93 10.85 -11.77
C PHE A 333 10.75 10.43 -10.54
N ALA A 334 10.49 11.05 -9.39
CA ALA A 334 11.18 10.74 -8.14
C ALA A 334 10.98 9.28 -7.72
N GLY A 335 9.73 8.81 -7.72
CA GLY A 335 9.38 7.43 -7.38
C GLY A 335 10.01 6.41 -8.33
N ARG A 336 10.18 6.75 -9.61
CA ARG A 336 10.81 5.85 -10.58
C ARG A 336 12.32 5.82 -10.47
N CYS A 337 12.98 6.98 -10.37
CA CYS A 337 14.42 7.07 -10.56
C CYS A 337 15.23 7.22 -9.26
N ILE A 338 14.80 8.07 -8.32
CA ILE A 338 15.63 8.50 -7.17
C ILE A 338 16.00 7.32 -6.25
N ILE A 339 15.10 6.36 -6.07
CA ILE A 339 15.30 5.20 -5.18
C ILE A 339 16.64 4.50 -5.44
N GLN A 340 17.06 4.41 -6.72
CA GLN A 340 18.28 3.69 -7.13
C GLN A 340 19.49 4.59 -7.43
N ILE A 341 19.33 5.91 -7.44
CA ILE A 341 20.44 6.87 -7.67
C ILE A 341 21.32 6.93 -6.42
N PRO A 342 22.66 6.89 -6.48
CA PRO A 342 23.51 7.03 -5.30
C PRO A 342 23.17 8.27 -4.44
N SER A 343 23.27 8.13 -3.12
CA SER A 343 22.91 9.21 -2.18
C SER A 343 23.79 10.44 -2.37
N GLU A 344 25.05 10.26 -2.77
CA GLU A 344 26.00 11.35 -3.05
C GLU A 344 25.52 12.24 -4.19
N LEU A 345 25.00 11.64 -5.27
CA LEU A 345 24.46 12.40 -6.40
C LEU A 345 23.14 13.10 -6.04
N THR A 346 22.31 12.47 -5.20
CA THR A 346 21.04 13.06 -4.78
C THR A 346 21.25 14.25 -3.83
N LEU A 347 22.30 14.20 -3.01
CA LEU A 347 22.69 15.28 -2.10
C LEU A 347 23.14 16.55 -2.85
N ASP A 348 23.62 16.43 -4.10
CA ASP A 348 24.02 17.57 -4.93
C ASP A 348 22.82 18.45 -5.38
N MET A 349 21.57 18.00 -5.17
CA MET A 349 20.36 18.78 -5.48
C MET A 349 20.21 19.98 -4.56
N LYS A 350 20.11 21.20 -5.13
CA LYS A 350 19.92 22.43 -4.33
C LYS A 350 18.52 22.50 -3.71
N HIS A 351 17.51 21.99 -4.40
CA HIS A 351 16.10 22.10 -4.02
C HIS A 351 15.55 20.78 -3.44
N LEU A 352 16.41 19.98 -2.79
CA LEU A 352 16.04 18.68 -2.23
C LEU A 352 14.88 18.79 -1.21
N SER A 353 14.89 19.83 -0.37
CA SER A 353 13.80 20.12 0.57
C SER A 353 12.48 20.48 -0.14
N THR A 354 12.55 21.22 -1.25
CA THR A 354 11.38 21.54 -2.07
C THR A 354 10.82 20.30 -2.74
N LEU A 355 11.70 19.42 -3.23
CA LEU A 355 11.30 18.12 -3.77
C LEU A 355 10.53 17.31 -2.72
N LEU A 356 11.05 17.19 -1.49
CA LEU A 356 10.34 16.48 -0.41
C LEU A 356 8.93 17.05 -0.15
N LYS A 357 8.79 18.39 -0.17
CA LYS A 357 7.48 19.06 -0.02
C LYS A 357 6.53 18.74 -1.19
N LEU A 358 7.03 18.71 -2.43
CA LEU A 358 6.25 18.33 -3.61
C LEU A 358 5.80 16.87 -3.56
N LEU A 359 6.68 15.95 -3.12
CA LEU A 359 6.32 14.54 -2.96
C LEU A 359 5.26 14.34 -1.88
N SER A 360 5.41 15.01 -0.73
CA SER A 360 4.41 15.02 0.33
C SER A 360 3.08 15.59 -0.16
N ALA A 361 3.10 16.68 -0.94
CA ALA A 361 1.90 17.28 -1.51
C ALA A 361 1.23 16.37 -2.55
N SER A 362 1.96 15.77 -3.48
CA SER A 362 1.40 14.80 -4.43
C SER A 362 0.82 13.58 -3.72
N LEU A 363 1.52 13.02 -2.71
CA LEU A 363 1.04 11.86 -1.96
C LEU A 363 -0.26 12.15 -1.19
N LEU A 364 -0.34 13.30 -0.52
CA LEU A 364 -1.45 13.60 0.40
C LEU A 364 -2.61 14.34 -0.27
N THR A 365 -2.36 15.15 -1.31
CA THR A 365 -3.35 16.10 -1.83
C THR A 365 -3.81 15.83 -3.26
N SER A 366 -3.11 14.98 -4.03
CA SER A 366 -3.49 14.72 -5.42
C SER A 366 -4.83 13.96 -5.51
N PRO A 367 -5.71 14.31 -6.47
CA PRO A 367 -6.93 13.53 -6.75
C PRO A 367 -6.65 12.11 -7.22
N TYR A 368 -5.40 11.81 -7.61
CA TYR A 368 -4.95 10.52 -8.11
C TYR A 368 -4.20 9.69 -7.05
N THR A 369 -4.13 10.17 -5.81
CA THR A 369 -3.54 9.49 -4.64
C THR A 369 -4.52 9.45 -3.46
N PHE A 370 -4.26 10.16 -2.36
CA PHE A 370 -5.09 10.16 -1.15
C PHE A 370 -6.05 11.36 -1.04
N ASN A 371 -5.90 12.37 -1.91
CA ASN A 371 -6.83 13.49 -2.07
C ASN A 371 -7.33 14.13 -0.75
N ASN A 372 -6.44 14.47 0.17
CA ASN A 372 -6.75 15.08 1.48
C ASN A 372 -7.79 14.32 2.32
N SER A 373 -7.82 13.00 2.23
CA SER A 373 -8.84 12.12 2.83
C SER A 373 -10.27 12.38 2.38
N ASP A 374 -10.49 13.28 1.41
CA ASP A 374 -11.80 13.63 0.86
C ASP A 374 -12.54 12.41 0.30
N LEU A 375 -11.79 11.41 -0.17
CA LEU A 375 -12.32 10.11 -0.58
C LEU A 375 -13.05 9.39 0.56
N ILE A 376 -12.47 9.43 1.77
CA ILE A 376 -13.03 8.81 2.98
C ILE A 376 -14.16 9.67 3.53
N HIS A 377 -13.98 10.99 3.54
CA HIS A 377 -14.99 11.96 3.96
C HIS A 377 -16.31 11.83 3.19
N ARG A 378 -16.24 11.58 1.87
CA ARG A 378 -17.40 11.46 0.99
C ARG A 378 -17.97 10.04 0.89
N LEU A 379 -17.52 9.09 1.72
CA LEU A 379 -17.98 7.70 1.63
C LEU A 379 -19.48 7.59 1.84
N GLN A 380 -20.13 6.94 0.87
CA GLN A 380 -21.56 6.60 0.91
C GLN A 380 -21.72 5.25 0.22
N ASN A 381 -22.65 4.42 0.69
CA ASN A 381 -22.97 3.13 0.05
C ASN A 381 -23.71 3.33 -1.28
N LYS A 382 -23.00 3.82 -2.30
CA LYS A 382 -23.50 4.13 -3.64
C LYS A 382 -22.57 3.52 -4.71
N PRO A 383 -23.11 2.95 -5.80
CA PRO A 383 -22.29 2.37 -6.87
C PRO A 383 -21.32 3.35 -7.52
N GLU A 384 -21.68 4.63 -7.60
CA GLU A 384 -20.83 5.67 -8.18
C GLU A 384 -19.55 5.85 -7.35
N VAL A 385 -19.66 5.87 -6.02
CA VAL A 385 -18.53 6.00 -5.08
C VAL A 385 -17.61 4.78 -5.17
N THR A 386 -18.19 3.57 -5.21
CA THR A 386 -17.43 2.32 -5.40
C THR A 386 -16.62 2.36 -6.70
N ARG A 387 -17.21 2.85 -7.79
CA ARG A 387 -16.54 3.00 -9.09
C ARG A 387 -15.42 4.04 -9.04
N GLU A 388 -15.64 5.19 -8.41
CA GLU A 388 -14.63 6.24 -8.24
C GLU A 388 -13.39 5.70 -7.50
N ILE A 389 -13.58 5.01 -6.38
CA ILE A 389 -12.46 4.43 -5.61
C ILE A 389 -11.77 3.33 -6.42
N THR A 390 -12.52 2.50 -7.14
CA THR A 390 -11.95 1.45 -8.00
C THR A 390 -11.13 2.05 -9.15
N GLN A 391 -11.57 3.17 -9.72
CA GLN A 391 -10.82 3.91 -10.74
C GLN A 391 -9.53 4.50 -10.16
N LEU A 392 -9.59 5.06 -8.95
CA LEU A 392 -8.42 5.56 -8.22
C LEU A 392 -7.38 4.45 -7.98
N ILE A 393 -7.80 3.30 -7.44
CA ILE A 393 -6.88 2.16 -7.18
C ILE A 393 -6.21 1.68 -8.46
N ASN A 394 -6.94 1.74 -9.58
CA ASN A 394 -6.41 1.37 -10.88
C ASN A 394 -5.53 2.45 -11.53
N HIS A 395 -5.59 3.69 -11.02
CA HIS A 395 -4.84 4.81 -11.53
C HIS A 395 -3.33 4.56 -11.40
N PRO A 396 -2.52 4.94 -12.41
CA PRO A 396 -1.08 4.70 -12.39
C PRO A 396 -0.34 5.34 -11.22
N LEU A 397 -0.68 6.59 -10.88
CA LEU A 397 -0.02 7.30 -9.79
C LEU A 397 -0.31 6.64 -8.44
N PHE A 398 -1.53 6.13 -8.22
CA PHE A 398 -1.89 5.35 -7.05
C PHE A 398 -1.03 4.09 -6.93
N LYS A 399 -0.84 3.36 -8.05
CA LYS A 399 0.05 2.19 -8.11
C LYS A 399 1.52 2.52 -7.83
N ASP A 400 1.92 3.78 -7.98
CA ASP A 400 3.26 4.29 -7.70
C ASP A 400 3.42 4.87 -6.28
N ILE A 401 2.38 4.94 -5.45
CA ILE A 401 2.45 5.42 -4.05
C ILE A 401 3.59 4.75 -3.27
N GLY A 402 3.73 3.43 -3.38
CA GLY A 402 4.79 2.71 -2.67
C GLY A 402 6.21 3.02 -3.16
N ARG A 403 6.36 3.56 -4.38
CA ARG A 403 7.64 4.05 -4.91
C ARG A 403 7.87 5.50 -4.47
N ILE A 404 6.83 6.33 -4.50
CA ILE A 404 6.87 7.72 -4.05
C ILE A 404 7.26 7.77 -2.57
N SER A 405 6.66 6.95 -1.70
CA SER A 405 7.01 6.91 -0.28
C SER A 405 8.45 6.48 -0.02
N ARG A 406 9.01 5.56 -0.83
CA ARG A 406 10.42 5.15 -0.74
C ARG A 406 11.36 6.25 -1.22
N ALA A 407 10.98 7.03 -2.24
CA ALA A 407 11.75 8.19 -2.66
C ALA A 407 11.75 9.26 -1.56
N MET A 408 10.61 9.52 -0.91
CA MET A 408 10.53 10.39 0.26
C MET A 408 11.42 9.90 1.41
N ALA A 409 11.33 8.62 1.76
CA ALA A 409 12.14 8.00 2.81
C ALA A 409 13.64 8.22 2.57
N LYS A 410 14.10 7.96 1.34
CA LYS A 410 15.50 8.18 0.96
C LYS A 410 15.92 9.65 1.06
N ILE A 411 15.06 10.58 0.64
CA ILE A 411 15.35 12.01 0.74
C ILE A 411 15.45 12.44 2.21
N ILE A 412 14.54 11.96 3.06
CA ILE A 412 14.56 12.20 4.52
C ILE A 412 15.86 11.67 5.12
N GLU A 413 16.25 10.44 4.80
CA GLU A 413 17.49 9.82 5.27
C GLU A 413 18.71 10.69 4.89
N ILE A 414 18.80 11.13 3.62
CA ILE A 414 19.89 11.99 3.14
C ILE A 414 19.92 13.34 3.88
N LEU A 415 18.77 14.00 4.05
CA LEU A 415 18.69 15.28 4.74
C LEU A 415 19.15 15.17 6.20
N LEU A 416 18.68 14.15 6.93
CA LEU A 416 19.01 13.94 8.34
C LEU A 416 20.44 13.45 8.57
N LEU A 417 20.98 12.61 7.68
CA LEU A 417 22.40 12.21 7.75
C LEU A 417 23.35 13.40 7.59
N ASN A 418 22.94 14.42 6.84
CA ASN A 418 23.71 15.64 6.61
C ASN A 418 23.32 16.79 7.56
N GLN A 419 22.47 16.54 8.56
CA GLN A 419 21.98 17.54 9.52
C GLN A 419 21.33 18.76 8.85
N GLN A 420 20.60 18.53 7.76
CA GLN A 420 19.93 19.56 6.97
C GLN A 420 18.41 19.41 7.05
N ALA A 421 17.72 20.55 7.04
CA ALA A 421 16.28 20.65 6.82
C ALA A 421 15.39 19.78 7.74
N ALA A 422 15.78 19.61 9.02
CA ALA A 422 14.97 18.89 10.01
C ALA A 422 13.58 19.53 10.19
N ASP A 423 13.47 20.84 10.03
CA ASP A 423 12.22 21.61 10.00
C ASP A 423 11.30 21.19 8.84
N VAL A 424 11.87 20.86 7.68
CA VAL A 424 11.11 20.38 6.52
C VAL A 424 10.63 18.96 6.74
N VAL A 425 11.46 18.10 7.34
CA VAL A 425 11.03 16.75 7.73
C VAL A 425 9.91 16.84 8.77
N GLN A 426 10.02 17.75 9.75
CA GLN A 426 8.96 17.98 10.72
C GLN A 426 7.66 18.43 10.07
N ALA A 427 7.71 19.39 9.13
CA ALA A 427 6.53 19.82 8.41
C ALA A 427 5.87 18.69 7.59
N VAL A 428 6.64 17.67 7.15
CA VAL A 428 6.07 16.47 6.54
C VAL A 428 5.37 15.61 7.59
N LEU A 429 6.00 15.37 8.75
CA LEU A 429 5.38 14.62 9.86
C LEU A 429 4.09 15.28 10.34
N ASP A 430 4.08 16.60 10.55
CA ASP A 430 2.88 17.36 10.92
C ASP A 430 1.72 17.11 9.94
N ARG A 431 2.02 17.09 8.63
CA ARG A 431 1.01 16.80 7.59
C ARG A 431 0.54 15.36 7.62
N LEU A 432 1.42 14.40 7.90
CA LEU A 432 1.04 12.99 8.07
C LEU A 432 0.15 12.81 9.30
N VAL A 433 0.48 13.45 10.43
CA VAL A 433 -0.33 13.45 11.64
C VAL A 433 -1.71 14.03 11.34
N GLY A 434 -1.79 15.24 10.81
CA GLY A 434 -3.08 15.87 10.46
C GLY A 434 -3.91 15.03 9.48
N PHE A 435 -3.28 14.46 8.46
CA PHE A 435 -3.95 13.55 7.53
C PHE A 435 -4.48 12.29 8.22
N SER A 436 -3.67 11.65 9.07
CA SER A 436 -4.08 10.43 9.79
C SER A 436 -5.27 10.69 10.73
N TYR A 437 -5.31 11.86 11.37
CA TYR A 437 -6.45 12.30 12.18
C TYR A 437 -7.73 12.45 11.35
N ASN A 438 -7.65 13.07 10.18
CA ASN A 438 -8.81 13.20 9.30
C ASN A 438 -9.35 11.84 8.87
N VAL A 439 -8.48 10.92 8.47
CA VAL A 439 -8.89 9.54 8.11
C VAL A 439 -9.56 8.83 9.29
N PHE A 440 -9.01 8.96 10.50
CA PHE A 440 -9.60 8.41 11.71
C PHE A 440 -11.02 8.94 11.94
N PHE A 441 -11.23 10.26 11.88
CA PHE A 441 -12.55 10.87 12.09
C PHE A 441 -13.55 10.59 10.97
N ASP A 442 -13.11 10.67 9.71
CA ASP A 442 -13.97 10.42 8.55
C ASP A 442 -14.46 8.96 8.53
N TRP A 443 -13.57 8.01 8.83
CA TRP A 443 -13.93 6.60 8.92
C TRP A 443 -14.84 6.31 10.12
N ASP A 444 -14.54 6.89 11.29
CA ASP A 444 -15.39 6.81 12.47
C ASP A 444 -16.83 7.24 12.17
N GLN A 445 -16.98 8.42 11.55
CA GLN A 445 -18.28 8.97 11.16
C GLN A 445 -19.01 8.05 10.18
N TYR A 446 -18.31 7.52 9.16
CA TYR A 446 -18.89 6.61 8.18
C TYR A 446 -19.43 5.32 8.84
N ILE A 447 -18.68 4.73 9.78
CA ILE A 447 -19.12 3.53 10.50
C ILE A 447 -20.35 3.81 11.35
N MET A 448 -20.35 4.93 12.09
CA MET A 448 -21.50 5.35 12.90
C MET A 448 -22.76 5.56 12.06
N ASP A 449 -22.62 6.18 10.88
CA ASP A 449 -23.74 6.43 9.98
C ASP A 449 -24.29 5.15 9.33
N THR A 450 -23.55 4.04 9.39
CA THR A 450 -23.88 2.78 8.70
C THR A 450 -24.35 1.67 9.64
N ALA A 451 -23.94 1.69 10.92
CA ALA A 451 -24.15 0.59 11.88
C ALA A 451 -25.61 0.15 12.09
N ASP A 452 -26.58 1.07 11.98
CA ASP A 452 -28.00 0.81 12.28
C ASP A 452 -28.92 0.73 11.03
N LYS A 453 -28.35 0.76 9.82
CA LYS A 453 -29.15 0.78 8.58
C LYS A 453 -29.41 -0.63 8.07
N SER A 454 -30.68 -1.03 8.02
CA SER A 454 -31.09 -2.25 7.31
C SER A 454 -30.84 -2.09 5.81
N MET A 455 -29.91 -2.88 5.26
CA MET A 455 -29.55 -2.84 3.84
C MET A 455 -30.35 -3.87 3.03
N SER A 456 -30.75 -3.51 1.83
CA SER A 456 -31.22 -4.45 0.81
C SER A 456 -30.09 -5.38 0.33
N PRO A 457 -30.40 -6.49 -0.37
CA PRO A 457 -29.38 -7.38 -0.91
C PRO A 457 -28.40 -6.70 -1.89
N GLU A 458 -28.89 -5.74 -2.68
CA GLU A 458 -28.08 -4.97 -3.63
C GLU A 458 -27.16 -3.98 -2.91
N GLU A 459 -27.67 -3.26 -1.91
CA GLU A 459 -26.88 -2.37 -1.05
C GLU A 459 -25.82 -3.15 -0.26
N THR A 460 -26.14 -4.36 0.19
CA THR A 460 -25.19 -5.25 0.88
C THR A 460 -24.05 -5.66 -0.06
N LYS A 461 -24.37 -5.96 -1.32
CA LYS A 461 -23.37 -6.30 -2.34
C LYS A 461 -22.46 -5.11 -2.61
N ASN A 462 -23.03 -3.93 -2.87
CA ASN A 462 -22.24 -2.72 -3.10
C ASN A 462 -21.38 -2.35 -1.89
N TYR A 463 -21.91 -2.48 -0.67
CA TYR A 463 -21.16 -2.23 0.56
C TYR A 463 -19.90 -3.08 0.64
N LYS A 464 -19.99 -4.38 0.32
CA LYS A 464 -18.82 -5.27 0.30
C LYS A 464 -17.80 -4.89 -0.76
N GLU A 465 -18.25 -4.48 -1.94
CA GLU A 465 -17.35 -4.02 -3.01
C GLU A 465 -16.65 -2.70 -2.62
N LEU A 466 -17.40 -1.77 -2.04
CA LEU A 466 -16.89 -0.51 -1.49
C LEU A 466 -15.87 -0.76 -0.38
N GLU A 467 -16.22 -1.61 0.60
CA GLU A 467 -15.36 -1.99 1.72
C GLU A 467 -14.03 -2.57 1.23
N ASN A 468 -14.05 -3.52 0.29
CA ASN A 468 -12.84 -4.09 -0.30
C ASN A 468 -11.95 -3.03 -0.99
N ALA A 469 -12.57 -2.07 -1.67
CA ALA A 469 -11.85 -0.99 -2.32
C ALA A 469 -11.20 -0.06 -1.28
N VAL A 470 -11.95 0.34 -0.25
CA VAL A 470 -11.44 1.19 0.85
C VAL A 470 -10.30 0.51 1.61
N TRP A 471 -10.41 -0.79 1.92
CA TRP A 471 -9.31 -1.53 2.57
C TRP A 471 -8.04 -1.60 1.72
N THR A 472 -8.18 -1.61 0.40
CA THR A 472 -7.02 -1.50 -0.51
C THR A 472 -6.34 -0.13 -0.40
N VAL A 473 -7.12 0.94 -0.23
CA VAL A 473 -6.61 2.30 0.03
C VAL A 473 -5.91 2.36 1.39
N PHE A 474 -6.55 1.89 2.46
CA PHE A 474 -5.97 1.86 3.80
C PHE A 474 -4.67 1.04 3.89
N LYS A 475 -4.60 -0.11 3.18
CA LYS A 475 -3.37 -0.89 3.07
C LYS A 475 -2.23 -0.10 2.41
N SER A 476 -2.55 0.60 1.32
CA SER A 476 -1.57 1.40 0.56
C SER A 476 -1.09 2.60 1.38
N MET A 477 -1.99 3.22 2.14
CA MET A 477 -1.74 4.32 3.07
C MET A 477 -0.84 3.90 4.24
N THR A 478 -1.20 2.83 4.94
CA THR A 478 -0.42 2.30 6.07
C THR A 478 0.99 1.92 5.64
N PHE A 479 1.13 1.30 4.46
CA PHE A 479 2.44 1.01 3.87
C PHE A 479 3.24 2.28 3.60
N ALA A 480 2.66 3.27 2.92
CA ALA A 480 3.34 4.49 2.56
C ALA A 480 3.81 5.28 3.80
N PHE A 481 2.94 5.44 4.78
CA PHE A 481 3.25 6.15 6.03
C PHE A 481 4.32 5.40 6.82
N THR A 482 4.21 4.08 6.97
CA THR A 482 5.23 3.28 7.66
C THR A 482 6.61 3.42 7.02
N VAL A 483 6.69 3.44 5.69
CA VAL A 483 7.98 3.65 4.98
C VAL A 483 8.58 5.03 5.30
N ILE A 484 7.75 6.08 5.35
CA ILE A 484 8.21 7.45 5.63
C ILE A 484 8.62 7.59 7.10
N LEU A 485 7.82 7.08 8.04
CA LEU A 485 8.10 7.14 9.48
C LEU A 485 9.35 6.33 9.85
N LYS A 486 9.52 5.14 9.24
CA LYS A 486 10.71 4.30 9.40
C LYS A 486 11.99 5.02 8.97
N ALA A 487 11.91 5.87 7.94
CA ALA A 487 13.04 6.65 7.48
C ALA A 487 13.60 7.58 8.57
N VAL A 488 12.74 8.06 9.47
CA VAL A 488 13.12 8.92 10.59
C VAL A 488 13.56 8.09 11.80
N ALA A 489 12.81 7.05 12.16
CA ALA A 489 12.99 6.32 13.41
C ALA A 489 14.03 5.19 13.37
N VAL A 490 14.32 4.64 12.19
CA VAL A 490 15.12 3.42 12.03
C VAL A 490 16.26 3.61 11.05
N ASP A 491 16.00 4.18 9.87
CA ASP A 491 17.00 4.22 8.79
C ASP A 491 18.12 5.22 9.04
N VAL A 492 17.87 6.27 9.85
CA VAL A 492 18.95 7.14 10.35
C VAL A 492 19.67 6.44 11.51
N PRO A 493 21.00 6.19 11.41
CA PRO A 493 21.77 5.48 12.43
C PRO A 493 21.73 6.15 13.80
N ASP A 494 21.93 5.35 14.84
CA ASP A 494 22.03 5.75 16.24
C ASP A 494 20.80 6.53 16.76
N GLY A 495 19.64 6.38 16.12
CA GLY A 495 18.41 7.11 16.50
C GLY A 495 18.47 8.62 16.23
N LYS A 496 19.47 9.10 15.48
CA LYS A 496 19.67 10.54 15.24
C LYS A 496 18.48 11.22 14.56
N GLY A 497 17.68 10.50 13.79
CA GLY A 497 16.47 11.07 13.18
C GLY A 497 15.46 11.55 14.22
N LEU A 498 15.25 10.77 15.29
CA LEU A 498 14.36 11.13 16.41
C LEU A 498 14.92 12.29 17.26
N ILE A 499 16.25 12.41 17.34
CA ILE A 499 16.92 13.51 18.05
C ILE A 499 16.84 14.82 17.25
N GLN A 500 17.08 14.74 15.94
CA GLN A 500 17.18 15.93 15.08
C GLN A 500 15.81 16.53 14.75
N VAL A 501 14.79 15.68 14.58
CA VAL A 501 13.45 16.09 14.17
C VAL A 501 12.57 16.30 15.41
N PRO A 502 12.15 17.54 15.72
CA PRO A 502 11.41 17.83 16.94
C PRO A 502 10.11 17.04 17.02
N HIS A 503 9.76 16.44 18.16
CA HIS A 503 8.49 15.72 18.34
C HIS A 503 8.25 14.50 17.42
N ALA A 504 9.25 14.06 16.66
CA ALA A 504 9.07 12.96 15.70
C ALA A 504 8.54 11.67 16.34
N ALA A 505 8.98 11.34 17.54
CA ALA A 505 8.52 10.14 18.25
C ALA A 505 7.01 10.22 18.58
N GLN A 506 6.55 11.38 19.06
CA GLN A 506 5.15 11.65 19.38
C GLN A 506 4.27 11.61 18.13
N ASP A 507 4.77 12.16 17.02
CA ASP A 507 4.07 12.18 15.73
C ASP A 507 3.94 10.77 15.15
N ILE A 508 5.01 9.97 15.21
CA ILE A 508 5.00 8.55 14.80
C ILE A 508 3.95 7.78 15.59
N ILE A 509 3.96 7.90 16.92
CA ILE A 509 3.02 7.20 17.80
C ILE A 509 1.58 7.68 17.52
N SER A 510 1.38 8.98 17.30
CA SER A 510 0.06 9.54 16.98
C SER A 510 -0.50 9.01 15.67
N VAL A 511 0.33 8.93 14.62
CA VAL A 511 -0.07 8.35 13.33
C VAL A 511 -0.47 6.89 13.49
N TYR A 512 0.33 6.09 14.22
CA TYR A 512 0.01 4.68 14.43
C TYR A 512 -1.22 4.47 15.30
N ALA A 513 -1.44 5.30 16.31
CA ALA A 513 -2.67 5.29 17.10
C ALA A 513 -3.89 5.57 16.21
N ASN A 514 -3.81 6.56 15.31
CA ASN A 514 -4.89 6.91 14.38
C ASN A 514 -5.17 5.80 13.36
N PHE A 515 -4.15 5.02 12.99
CA PHE A 515 -4.28 3.89 12.06
C PHE A 515 -4.47 2.53 12.74
N ASN A 516 -4.62 2.48 14.08
CA ASN A 516 -4.68 1.19 14.79
C ASN A 516 -5.84 0.30 14.30
N PHE A 517 -6.98 0.91 13.97
CA PHE A 517 -8.15 0.18 13.42
C PHE A 517 -7.85 -0.48 12.06
N ILE A 518 -6.89 0.06 11.30
CA ILE A 518 -6.45 -0.50 10.03
C ILE A 518 -5.51 -1.67 10.28
N THR A 519 -4.54 -1.50 11.19
CA THR A 519 -3.56 -2.54 11.49
C THR A 519 -4.19 -3.75 12.17
N GLU A 520 -5.18 -3.55 13.04
CA GLU A 520 -5.98 -4.62 13.64
C GLU A 520 -6.76 -5.41 12.56
N HIS A 521 -7.34 -4.72 11.58
CA HIS A 521 -8.10 -5.37 10.49
C HIS A 521 -7.21 -6.15 9.52
N LEU A 522 -6.05 -5.59 9.13
CA LEU A 522 -5.15 -6.22 8.15
C LEU A 522 -4.42 -7.45 8.71
N GLY A 523 -4.28 -7.57 10.03
CA GLY A 523 -3.65 -8.70 10.71
C GLY A 523 -2.15 -8.85 10.43
N GLU A 524 -1.64 -10.07 10.55
CA GLU A 524 -0.22 -10.37 10.31
C GLU A 524 0.11 -10.35 8.81
N GLY A 525 0.98 -9.44 8.37
CA GLY A 525 1.34 -9.29 6.96
C GLY A 525 2.74 -8.73 6.72
N ALA A 526 3.14 -8.72 5.45
CA ALA A 526 4.40 -8.14 5.01
C ALA A 526 4.45 -6.64 5.35
N GLY A 527 5.44 -6.24 6.15
CA GLY A 527 5.59 -4.86 6.66
C GLY A 527 5.37 -4.72 8.17
N ARG A 528 4.86 -5.74 8.87
CA ARG A 528 4.69 -5.71 10.34
C ARG A 528 6.00 -5.48 11.08
N GLN A 529 7.10 -6.06 10.60
CA GLN A 529 8.43 -5.84 11.18
C GLN A 529 8.83 -4.36 11.12
N ALA A 530 8.66 -3.72 9.95
CA ALA A 530 8.96 -2.30 9.79
C ALA A 530 8.11 -1.42 10.71
N TYR A 531 6.82 -1.75 10.86
CA TYR A 531 5.93 -1.09 11.82
C TYR A 531 6.43 -1.27 13.28
N GLN A 532 6.74 -2.50 13.69
CA GLN A 532 7.19 -2.82 15.04
C GLN A 532 8.52 -2.15 15.38
N ASP A 533 9.50 -2.19 14.46
CA ASP A 533 10.81 -1.54 14.64
C ASP A 533 10.64 -0.02 14.79
N THR A 534 9.79 0.58 13.96
CA THR A 534 9.53 2.03 13.99
C THR A 534 8.85 2.45 15.31
N LEU A 535 7.82 1.71 15.74
CA LEU A 535 7.13 1.98 16.99
C LEU A 535 8.05 1.76 18.20
N THR A 536 8.79 0.65 18.22
CA THR A 536 9.70 0.30 19.33
C THR A 536 10.78 1.36 19.50
N ASN A 537 11.37 1.85 18.40
CA ASN A 537 12.38 2.91 18.47
C ASN A 537 11.80 4.25 18.95
N ALA A 538 10.59 4.62 18.50
CA ALA A 538 9.92 5.84 18.97
C ALA A 538 9.59 5.76 20.47
N VAL A 539 9.10 4.61 20.95
CA VAL A 539 8.83 4.38 22.37
C VAL A 539 10.12 4.39 23.18
N ALA A 540 11.16 3.69 22.73
CA ALA A 540 12.46 3.68 23.40
C ALA A 540 13.08 5.08 23.53
N TYR A 541 12.90 5.94 22.51
CA TYR A 541 13.31 7.33 22.57
C TYR A 541 12.59 8.12 23.67
N LEU A 542 11.26 7.96 23.77
CA LEU A 542 10.45 8.64 24.78
C LEU A 542 10.64 8.12 26.21
N LEU A 543 11.14 6.89 26.37
CA LEU A 543 11.49 6.31 27.67
C LEU A 543 12.77 6.90 28.28
N HIS A 544 13.58 7.61 27.49
CA HIS A 544 14.78 8.28 28.01
C HIS A 544 14.39 9.41 28.96
N ASP A 545 15.18 9.60 30.05
CA ASP A 545 14.86 10.55 31.12
C ASP A 545 14.66 11.98 30.61
N ASP A 546 15.45 12.40 29.63
CA ASP A 546 15.35 13.72 29.00
C ASP A 546 14.03 13.97 28.25
N ASN A 547 13.32 12.91 27.87
CA ASN A 547 12.12 12.96 27.03
C ASN A 547 10.83 12.63 27.79
N GLN A 548 10.89 12.42 29.11
CA GLN A 548 9.72 12.05 29.91
C GLN A 548 8.60 13.09 29.86
N CYS A 549 8.93 14.38 29.80
CA CYS A 549 7.94 15.45 29.68
C CYS A 549 7.12 15.31 28.38
N GLU A 550 7.78 14.91 27.30
CA GLU A 550 7.16 14.72 25.99
C GLU A 550 6.23 13.51 25.96
N LEU A 551 6.66 12.39 26.56
CA LEU A 551 5.83 11.20 26.77
C LEU A 551 4.56 11.54 27.54
N ASN A 552 4.71 12.24 28.67
CA ASN A 552 3.60 12.62 29.53
C ASN A 552 2.63 13.58 28.85
N LYS A 553 3.13 14.53 28.04
CA LYS A 553 2.29 15.41 27.22
C LYS A 553 1.50 14.62 26.17
N LEU A 554 2.13 13.66 25.48
CA LEU A 554 1.46 12.81 24.49
C LEU A 554 0.31 12.02 25.13
N LEU A 555 0.59 11.30 26.22
CA LEU A 555 -0.42 10.50 26.93
C LEU A 555 -1.53 11.38 27.50
N SER A 556 -1.19 12.50 28.13
CA SER A 556 -2.17 13.44 28.67
C SER A 556 -3.14 13.94 27.60
N LEU A 557 -2.63 14.37 26.44
CA LEU A 557 -3.47 14.83 25.32
C LEU A 557 -4.34 13.69 24.77
N ALA A 558 -3.76 12.52 24.52
CA ALA A 558 -4.46 11.38 23.96
C ALA A 558 -5.64 10.92 24.84
N PHE A 559 -5.43 10.79 26.15
CA PHE A 559 -6.50 10.37 27.07
C PHE A 559 -7.53 11.46 27.33
N LYS A 560 -7.14 12.74 27.37
CA LYS A 560 -8.08 13.86 27.52
C LYS A 560 -9.12 13.93 26.40
N GLU A 561 -8.84 13.44 25.20
CA GLU A 561 -9.83 13.34 24.12
C GLU A 561 -11.01 12.40 24.46
N TYR A 562 -10.77 11.40 25.32
CA TYR A 562 -11.76 10.41 25.76
C TYR A 562 -12.25 10.66 27.18
N ALA A 563 -11.71 11.68 27.86
CA ALA A 563 -12.16 12.06 29.19
C ALA A 563 -13.67 12.37 29.16
N PRO A 564 -14.45 11.86 30.13
CA PRO A 564 -15.90 11.96 30.10
C PRO A 564 -16.36 13.42 30.15
N ALA A 565 -16.72 13.97 29.00
CA ALA A 565 -17.14 15.38 28.90
C ALA A 565 -18.57 15.63 29.44
N LYS A 566 -19.38 14.60 29.69
CA LYS A 566 -20.71 14.64 30.33
C LYS A 566 -21.22 13.21 30.54
N PHE A 567 -21.73 12.90 31.73
CA PHE A 567 -22.62 11.75 31.89
C PHE A 567 -23.84 11.95 30.98
N VAL A 568 -24.25 10.90 30.26
CA VAL A 568 -25.60 10.87 29.66
C VAL A 568 -26.62 10.87 30.81
N HIS A 569 -27.83 11.39 30.58
CA HIS A 569 -28.88 11.52 31.60
C HIS A 569 -29.22 10.19 32.34
N ASP A 570 -28.84 9.05 31.78
CA ASP A 570 -29.09 7.71 32.33
C ASP A 570 -27.90 7.08 33.08
N GLY A 571 -26.80 7.82 33.29
CA GLY A 571 -25.64 7.34 34.07
C GLY A 571 -24.73 6.34 33.35
N LYS A 572 -24.95 6.09 32.04
CA LYS A 572 -24.01 5.31 31.21
C LYS A 572 -22.71 6.09 31.00
N PRO A 573 -21.52 5.47 31.19
CA PRO A 573 -20.26 6.11 30.86
C PRO A 573 -20.15 6.42 29.37
N THR A 574 -19.59 7.58 29.01
CA THR A 574 -19.33 7.99 27.62
C THR A 574 -18.43 7.04 26.83
N VAL A 575 -17.64 6.21 27.53
CA VAL A 575 -16.76 5.21 26.92
C VAL A 575 -17.56 4.05 26.30
N GLU A 576 -18.76 3.75 26.82
CA GLU A 576 -19.72 2.78 26.24
C GLU A 576 -20.44 3.35 24.99
N LEU A 577 -20.20 4.61 24.64
CA LEU A 577 -20.72 5.25 23.43
C LEU A 577 -19.65 5.44 22.36
N LEU A 578 -18.41 5.00 22.62
CA LEU A 578 -17.35 5.05 21.61
C LEU A 578 -17.65 4.04 20.52
N SER A 579 -17.45 4.44 19.27
CA SER A 579 -17.44 3.52 18.14
C SER A 579 -16.29 2.50 18.26
N MET A 580 -16.36 1.43 17.48
CA MET A 580 -15.26 0.47 17.37
C MET A 580 -13.94 1.12 16.92
N VAL A 581 -13.99 2.18 16.11
CA VAL A 581 -12.80 2.90 15.61
C VAL A 581 -12.12 3.68 16.75
N LYS A 582 -12.91 4.41 17.54
CA LYS A 582 -12.42 5.13 18.73
C LYS A 582 -11.93 4.17 19.81
N GLN A 583 -12.62 3.05 20.01
CA GLN A 583 -12.19 2.01 20.93
C GLN A 583 -10.82 1.44 20.51
N SER A 584 -10.62 1.15 19.22
CA SER A 584 -9.33 0.69 18.69
C SER A 584 -8.18 1.68 18.96
N ARG A 585 -8.38 2.98 18.74
CA ARG A 585 -7.35 4.00 19.06
C ARG A 585 -7.08 4.08 20.57
N LEU A 586 -8.10 3.95 21.41
CA LEU A 586 -7.94 3.92 22.86
C LEU A 586 -7.19 2.65 23.32
N THR A 587 -7.46 1.50 22.71
CA THR A 587 -6.72 0.24 22.97
C THR A 587 -5.23 0.46 22.73
N PHE A 588 -4.84 1.06 21.60
CA PHE A 588 -3.44 1.34 21.27
C PHE A 588 -2.73 2.15 22.38
N PHE A 589 -3.33 3.24 22.87
CA PHE A 589 -2.72 4.03 23.94
C PHE A 589 -2.74 3.31 25.28
N THR A 590 -3.73 2.46 25.53
CA THR A 590 -3.81 1.66 26.76
C THR A 590 -2.75 0.55 26.77
N ASP A 591 -2.47 -0.07 25.63
CA ASP A 591 -1.37 -1.02 25.46
C ASP A 591 0.00 -0.33 25.58
N LEU A 592 0.11 0.90 25.07
CA LEU A 592 1.33 1.69 25.23
C LEU A 592 1.64 1.96 26.71
N ILE A 593 0.62 2.23 27.53
CA ILE A 593 0.78 2.45 28.97
C ILE A 593 1.48 1.27 29.65
N GLU A 594 1.17 0.03 29.26
CA GLU A 594 1.82 -1.16 29.83
C GLU A 594 3.35 -1.10 29.72
N GLN A 595 3.85 -0.58 28.60
CA GLN A 595 5.29 -0.49 28.32
C GLN A 595 5.97 0.71 28.98
N VAL A 596 5.22 1.77 29.28
CA VAL A 596 5.80 3.07 29.68
C VAL A 596 5.42 3.53 31.08
N MET A 597 4.60 2.76 31.81
CA MET A 597 4.03 3.14 33.11
C MET A 597 5.06 3.70 34.09
N SER A 598 6.26 3.13 34.18
CA SER A 598 7.32 3.61 35.08
C SER A 598 7.64 5.09 34.89
N ASN A 599 7.59 5.59 33.65
CA ASN A 599 7.96 6.94 33.26
C ASN A 599 6.75 7.89 33.14
N VAL A 600 5.53 7.40 33.43
CA VAL A 600 4.32 8.23 33.48
C VAL A 600 4.28 9.00 34.80
N ASP A 601 4.08 10.31 34.74
CA ASP A 601 3.92 11.18 35.89
C ASP A 601 2.62 10.83 36.63
N ASP A 602 2.68 10.81 37.96
CA ASP A 602 1.53 10.48 38.80
C ASP A 602 0.34 11.40 38.50
N SER A 603 0.57 12.68 38.23
CA SER A 603 -0.48 13.62 37.88
C SER A 603 -1.18 13.29 36.56
N VAL A 604 -0.45 12.75 35.58
CA VAL A 604 -1.04 12.34 34.28
C VAL A 604 -1.83 11.04 34.46
N LEU A 605 -1.27 10.09 35.20
CA LEU A 605 -1.95 8.84 35.54
C LEU A 605 -3.28 9.10 36.27
N GLU A 606 -3.26 9.92 37.31
CA GLU A 606 -4.41 10.21 38.16
C GLU A 606 -5.48 11.06 37.48
N ASN A 607 -5.09 12.14 36.79
CA ASN A 607 -6.04 13.14 36.31
C ASN A 607 -6.52 12.89 34.87
N ASP A 608 -5.72 12.22 34.04
CA ASP A 608 -6.01 12.07 32.61
C ASP A 608 -6.28 10.62 32.22
N ILE A 609 -5.44 9.68 32.65
CA ILE A 609 -5.51 8.27 32.23
C ILE A 609 -6.61 7.50 32.97
N LEU A 610 -6.51 7.41 34.30
CA LEU A 610 -7.43 6.61 35.12
C LEU A 610 -8.91 6.99 34.93
N PRO A 611 -9.30 8.28 34.80
CA PRO A 611 -10.70 8.67 34.57
C PRO A 611 -11.32 8.09 33.29
N VAL A 612 -10.50 7.79 32.28
CA VAL A 612 -10.94 7.15 31.02
C VAL A 612 -11.03 5.63 31.18
N ILE A 613 -10.07 5.02 31.88
CA ILE A 613 -9.97 3.57 32.06
C ILE A 613 -11.03 3.05 33.04
N TYR A 614 -11.35 3.79 34.12
CA TYR A 614 -12.31 3.36 35.14
C TYR A 614 -13.69 2.95 34.61
N PRO A 615 -14.32 3.68 33.68
CA PRO A 615 -15.51 3.24 32.96
C PRO A 615 -15.39 1.84 32.33
N VAL A 616 -14.30 1.59 31.60
CA VAL A 616 -14.06 0.33 30.86
C VAL A 616 -13.99 -0.83 31.84
N LEU A 617 -13.26 -0.65 32.95
CA LEU A 617 -13.13 -1.66 34.00
C LEU A 617 -14.46 -2.06 34.63
N LYS A 618 -15.52 -1.24 34.50
CA LYS A 618 -16.84 -1.52 35.09
C LYS A 618 -17.84 -2.11 34.10
N TRP A 619 -17.44 -2.35 32.86
CA TRP A 619 -18.29 -2.95 31.84
C TRP A 619 -18.85 -4.30 32.32
N LYS A 620 -20.18 -4.45 32.23
CA LYS A 620 -20.86 -5.72 32.49
C LYS A 620 -21.10 -6.52 31.21
N ARG A 621 -21.11 -5.83 30.07
CA ARG A 621 -21.12 -6.43 28.74
C ARG A 621 -19.86 -5.96 28.04
N ILE A 622 -18.99 -6.91 27.66
CA ILE A 622 -17.77 -6.60 26.93
C ILE A 622 -18.15 -6.31 25.47
N GLU A 623 -17.96 -5.07 25.04
CA GLU A 623 -18.15 -4.65 23.65
C GLU A 623 -16.87 -4.87 22.83
N ASN A 624 -15.73 -4.48 23.39
CA ASN A 624 -14.40 -4.74 22.86
C ASN A 624 -13.55 -5.45 23.92
N LYS A 625 -13.16 -6.68 23.60
CA LYS A 625 -12.41 -7.55 24.51
C LYS A 625 -10.99 -7.02 24.74
N ASP A 626 -10.32 -6.58 23.68
CA ASP A 626 -8.94 -6.13 23.75
C ASP A 626 -8.85 -4.89 24.64
N LEU A 627 -9.70 -3.88 24.42
CA LEU A 627 -9.75 -2.69 25.28
C LEU A 627 -10.03 -3.02 26.76
N TYR A 628 -10.95 -3.96 27.02
CA TYR A 628 -11.26 -4.40 28.38
C TYR A 628 -10.05 -5.07 29.05
N GLU A 629 -9.35 -5.95 28.34
CA GLU A 629 -8.15 -6.62 28.85
C GLU A 629 -7.00 -5.62 29.04
N SER A 630 -6.74 -4.73 28.08
CA SER A 630 -5.72 -3.67 28.17
C SER A 630 -5.97 -2.72 29.35
N ALA A 631 -7.23 -2.36 29.61
CA ALA A 631 -7.61 -1.53 30.75
C ALA A 631 -7.23 -2.18 32.09
N HIS A 632 -7.49 -3.48 32.24
CA HIS A 632 -7.09 -4.25 33.41
C HIS A 632 -5.56 -4.34 33.53
N THR A 633 -4.87 -4.55 32.42
CA THR A 633 -3.40 -4.60 32.37
C THR A 633 -2.80 -3.25 32.78
N ALA A 634 -3.30 -2.12 32.28
CA ALA A 634 -2.82 -0.79 32.66
C ALA A 634 -2.90 -0.55 34.17
N VAL A 635 -3.99 -0.96 34.83
CA VAL A 635 -4.11 -0.87 36.30
C VAL A 635 -3.10 -1.77 37.01
N ILE A 636 -2.94 -3.02 36.55
CA ILE A 636 -1.96 -3.97 37.10
C ILE A 636 -0.54 -3.41 36.96
N THR A 637 -0.20 -2.82 35.82
CA THR A 637 1.11 -2.22 35.59
C THR A 637 1.36 -1.03 36.52
N ALA A 638 0.32 -0.25 36.89
CA ALA A 638 0.47 0.81 37.89
C ALA A 638 0.90 0.24 39.27
N PHE A 639 0.34 -0.92 39.66
CA PHE A 639 0.75 -1.62 40.88
C PHE A 639 2.17 -2.19 40.77
N ILE A 640 2.53 -2.79 39.64
CA ILE A 640 3.88 -3.34 39.41
C ILE A 640 4.93 -2.22 39.40
N ALA A 641 4.59 -1.05 38.85
CA ALA A 641 5.44 0.14 38.83
C ALA A 641 5.42 0.94 40.17
N GLU A 642 4.77 0.41 41.21
CA GLU A 642 4.72 0.99 42.56
C GLU A 642 4.24 2.45 42.60
N LYS A 643 3.27 2.81 41.74
CA LYS A 643 2.76 4.19 41.67
C LYS A 643 2.11 4.60 42.99
N PRO A 644 2.26 5.85 43.46
CA PRO A 644 1.67 6.31 44.72
C PRO A 644 0.15 6.11 44.80
N ILE A 645 -0.56 6.32 43.68
CA ILE A 645 -2.00 6.11 43.56
C ILE A 645 -2.44 4.67 43.86
N SER A 646 -1.53 3.69 43.77
CA SER A 646 -1.81 2.28 44.10
C SER A 646 -2.39 2.12 45.50
N ARG A 647 -2.03 2.98 46.47
CA ARG A 647 -2.59 2.93 47.82
C ARG A 647 -4.10 3.17 47.86
N GLU A 648 -4.56 4.13 47.07
CA GLU A 648 -5.98 4.49 46.98
C GLU A 648 -6.73 3.57 46.00
N LEU A 649 -6.07 3.19 44.90
CA LEU A 649 -6.61 2.34 43.85
C LEU A 649 -6.85 0.90 44.31
N ALA A 650 -6.05 0.38 45.25
CA ALA A 650 -6.11 -1.00 45.75
C ALA A 650 -7.54 -1.45 46.11
N GLY A 651 -8.19 -0.70 46.99
CA GLY A 651 -9.52 -1.05 47.48
C GLY A 651 -10.60 -0.92 46.39
N VAL A 652 -10.44 0.04 45.48
CA VAL A 652 -11.38 0.24 44.35
C VAL A 652 -11.25 -0.88 43.35
N TYR A 653 -10.02 -1.24 42.96
CA TYR A 653 -9.76 -2.26 41.97
C TYR A 653 -10.12 -3.66 42.45
N ALA A 654 -9.85 -3.99 43.72
CA ALA A 654 -10.28 -5.26 44.31
C ALA A 654 -11.80 -5.43 44.26
N LYS A 655 -12.55 -4.36 44.56
CA LYS A 655 -14.00 -4.37 44.42
C LYS A 655 -14.44 -4.56 42.97
N ILE A 656 -13.79 -3.91 42.00
CA ILE A 656 -14.06 -4.09 40.57
C ILE A 656 -13.85 -5.55 40.16
N LEU A 657 -12.73 -6.17 40.52
CA LEU A 657 -12.46 -7.58 40.23
C LEU A 657 -13.54 -8.49 40.83
N ILE A 658 -13.92 -8.25 42.09
CA ILE A 658 -14.97 -9.01 42.77
C ILE A 658 -16.32 -8.82 42.07
N ASP A 659 -16.65 -7.61 41.62
CA ASP A 659 -17.94 -7.30 41.00
C ASP A 659 -18.04 -7.79 39.54
N ASN A 660 -16.91 -8.01 38.86
CA ASN A 660 -16.85 -8.50 37.48
C ASN A 660 -16.70 -10.03 37.34
N PHE A 661 -16.52 -10.75 38.44
CA PHE A 661 -16.54 -12.21 38.49
C PHE A 661 -17.91 -12.69 39.03
N PRO A 662 -18.58 -13.69 38.41
CA PRO A 662 -18.10 -14.59 37.35
C PRO A 662 -18.37 -14.14 35.91
N GLU A 663 -19.08 -13.04 35.72
CA GLU A 663 -19.29 -12.42 34.41
C GLU A 663 -19.13 -10.90 34.54
N PRO A 664 -18.36 -10.26 33.63
CA PRO A 664 -17.81 -10.81 32.38
C PRO A 664 -16.42 -11.48 32.51
N MET A 665 -15.81 -11.51 33.70
CA MET A 665 -14.49 -12.09 33.93
C MET A 665 -14.56 -13.55 34.36
N ASN A 666 -13.75 -14.43 33.77
CA ASN A 666 -13.68 -15.83 34.19
C ASN A 666 -12.79 -16.04 35.44
N LEU A 667 -12.83 -17.25 36.01
CA LEU A 667 -12.11 -17.58 37.25
C LEU A 667 -10.59 -17.40 37.13
N ASP A 668 -10.00 -17.77 35.99
CA ASP A 668 -8.55 -17.68 35.80
C ASP A 668 -8.09 -16.22 35.69
N GLN A 669 -8.85 -15.38 34.97
CA GLN A 669 -8.61 -13.94 34.91
C GLN A 669 -8.76 -13.28 36.29
N PHE A 670 -9.78 -13.66 37.06
CA PHE A 670 -9.98 -13.16 38.43
C PHE A 670 -8.82 -13.57 39.34
N ARG A 671 -8.43 -14.85 39.33
CA ARG A 671 -7.31 -15.36 40.12
C ARG A 671 -6.00 -14.67 39.76
N PHE A 672 -5.72 -14.51 38.46
CA PHE A 672 -4.52 -13.83 38.00
C PHE A 672 -4.50 -12.36 38.44
N GLY A 673 -5.57 -11.61 38.19
CA GLY A 673 -5.67 -10.20 38.55
C GLY A 673 -5.59 -9.95 40.05
N PHE A 674 -6.33 -10.72 40.85
CA PHE A 674 -6.35 -10.56 42.31
C PHE A 674 -5.04 -11.01 42.96
N ASN A 675 -4.43 -12.10 42.48
CA ASN A 675 -3.12 -12.55 42.97
C ASN A 675 -2.02 -11.53 42.65
N THR A 676 -2.00 -10.99 41.43
CA THR A 676 -1.02 -9.97 41.02
C THR A 676 -1.18 -8.69 41.83
N LEU A 677 -2.43 -8.25 42.07
CA LEU A 677 -2.74 -7.13 42.96
C LEU A 677 -2.16 -7.35 44.36
N ILE A 678 -2.47 -8.47 45.00
CA ILE A 678 -1.97 -8.76 46.36
C ILE A 678 -0.45 -8.89 46.39
N GLN A 679 0.16 -9.51 45.37
CA GLN A 679 1.60 -9.62 45.25
C GLN A 679 2.28 -8.25 45.22
N ALA A 680 1.77 -7.33 44.40
CA ALA A 680 2.29 -5.97 44.32
C ALA A 680 2.06 -5.20 45.64
N LEU A 681 0.88 -5.35 46.25
CA LEU A 681 0.58 -4.69 47.53
C LEU A 681 1.44 -5.21 48.69
N CYS A 682 1.82 -6.48 48.72
CA CYS A 682 2.74 -6.99 49.75
C CYS A 682 4.14 -6.35 49.64
N GLY A 683 4.55 -5.92 48.44
CA GLY A 683 5.77 -5.13 48.25
C GLY A 683 5.65 -3.70 48.78
N LEU A 684 4.44 -3.13 48.77
CA LEU A 684 4.16 -1.75 49.17
C LEU A 684 3.82 -1.60 50.67
N ASP A 685 2.82 -2.34 51.14
CA ASP A 685 2.27 -2.30 52.50
C ASP A 685 1.44 -3.57 52.81
N ASP A 686 1.97 -4.41 53.71
CA ASP A 686 1.32 -5.65 54.18
C ASP A 686 -0.08 -5.41 54.78
N ALA A 687 -0.31 -4.27 55.44
CA ALA A 687 -1.60 -3.96 56.04
C ALA A 687 -2.65 -3.62 54.96
N LEU A 688 -2.23 -2.93 53.89
CA LEU A 688 -3.08 -2.65 52.73
C LEU A 688 -3.39 -3.94 51.93
N ALA A 689 -2.39 -4.81 51.78
CA ALA A 689 -2.60 -6.14 51.19
C ALA A 689 -3.65 -6.92 52.00
N TRP A 690 -3.53 -6.95 53.33
CA TRP A 690 -4.51 -7.60 54.20
C TRP A 690 -5.90 -6.97 54.13
N LEU A 691 -6.01 -5.64 54.12
CA LEU A 691 -7.28 -4.94 53.94
C LEU A 691 -7.97 -5.36 52.63
N THR A 692 -7.18 -5.55 51.58
CA THR A 692 -7.66 -5.98 50.26
C THR A 692 -8.12 -7.45 50.29
N VAL A 693 -7.36 -8.35 50.94
CA VAL A 693 -7.77 -9.74 51.19
C VAL A 693 -9.09 -9.81 51.96
N ASN A 694 -9.28 -8.94 52.97
CA ASN A 694 -10.52 -8.90 53.73
C ASN A 694 -11.75 -8.57 52.87
N GLN A 695 -11.61 -7.82 51.77
CA GLN A 695 -12.74 -7.59 50.86
C GLN A 695 -13.21 -8.89 50.19
N LEU A 696 -12.26 -9.77 49.82
CA LEU A 696 -12.58 -11.10 49.28
C LEU A 696 -13.23 -11.98 50.35
N ILE A 697 -12.71 -11.98 51.58
CA ILE A 697 -13.30 -12.73 52.71
C ILE A 697 -14.74 -12.25 52.96
N LEU A 698 -14.98 -10.94 53.00
CA LEU A 698 -16.32 -10.37 53.17
C LEU A 698 -17.26 -10.78 52.03
N LYS A 699 -16.77 -10.81 50.79
CA LYS A 699 -17.56 -11.31 49.66
C LYS A 699 -17.93 -12.78 49.85
N ILE A 700 -16.97 -13.65 50.21
CA ILE A 700 -17.21 -15.07 50.48
C ILE A 700 -18.29 -15.25 51.55
N HIS A 701 -18.20 -14.50 52.65
CA HIS A 701 -19.18 -14.55 53.73
C HIS A 701 -20.57 -14.04 53.35
N SER A 702 -20.66 -13.13 52.38
CA SER A 702 -21.95 -12.64 51.87
C SER A 702 -22.71 -13.70 51.06
N LEU A 703 -22.04 -14.76 50.58
CA LEU A 703 -22.60 -15.84 49.74
C LEU A 703 -23.16 -16.98 50.60
N ASN A 704 -24.26 -16.73 51.30
CA ASN A 704 -24.83 -17.67 52.26
C ASN A 704 -26.02 -18.52 51.74
N LYS A 705 -26.41 -18.35 50.47
CA LYS A 705 -27.55 -19.08 49.88
C LYS A 705 -27.06 -20.33 49.14
N GLU A 706 -27.92 -21.35 49.08
CA GLU A 706 -27.62 -22.63 48.41
C GLU A 706 -27.26 -22.45 46.91
N LYS A 707 -27.89 -21.49 46.24
CA LYS A 707 -27.58 -21.15 44.84
C LYS A 707 -26.17 -20.56 44.64
N ASP A 708 -25.54 -20.04 45.70
CA ASP A 708 -24.26 -19.34 45.64
C ASP A 708 -23.08 -20.28 45.97
N ILE A 709 -23.34 -21.56 46.28
CA ILE A 709 -22.32 -22.55 46.72
C ILE A 709 -21.16 -22.66 45.73
N VAL A 710 -21.45 -22.76 44.43
CA VAL A 710 -20.44 -22.89 43.38
C VAL A 710 -19.54 -21.65 43.38
N LEU A 711 -20.14 -20.46 43.31
CA LEU A 711 -19.42 -19.18 43.28
C LEU A 711 -18.60 -18.96 44.55
N ARG A 712 -19.13 -19.36 45.71
CA ARG A 712 -18.40 -19.28 46.99
C ARG A 712 -17.16 -20.18 46.98
N ASN A 713 -17.24 -21.38 46.41
CA ASN A 713 -16.08 -22.27 46.27
C ASN A 713 -15.02 -21.69 45.33
N GLU A 714 -15.43 -21.01 44.26
CA GLU A 714 -14.52 -20.36 43.32
C GLU A 714 -13.77 -19.18 43.97
N TYR A 715 -14.46 -18.33 44.72
CA TYR A 715 -13.80 -17.29 45.53
C TYR A 715 -12.91 -17.88 46.64
N THR A 716 -13.31 -19.00 47.26
CA THR A 716 -12.48 -19.72 48.24
C THR A 716 -11.20 -20.25 47.59
N THR A 717 -11.29 -20.73 46.35
CA THR A 717 -10.12 -21.15 45.55
C THR A 717 -9.18 -19.98 45.31
N ALA A 718 -9.70 -18.82 44.93
CA ALA A 718 -8.89 -17.62 44.79
C ALA A 718 -8.24 -17.19 46.11
N LEU A 719 -8.96 -17.26 47.24
CA LEU A 719 -8.42 -16.96 48.57
C LEU A 719 -7.25 -17.90 48.93
N ILE A 720 -7.34 -19.18 48.60
CA ILE A 720 -6.27 -20.17 48.79
C ILE A 720 -5.02 -19.78 48.00
N ASP A 721 -5.16 -19.32 46.75
CA ASP A 721 -4.01 -18.89 45.94
C ASP A 721 -3.24 -17.71 46.56
N LEU A 722 -3.91 -16.87 47.37
CA LEU A 722 -3.28 -15.72 48.04
C LEU A 722 -2.27 -16.14 49.13
N LEU A 723 -2.22 -17.42 49.52
CA LEU A 723 -1.14 -17.95 50.35
C LEU A 723 0.25 -17.84 49.68
N LYS A 724 0.30 -17.77 48.34
CA LYS A 724 1.56 -17.62 47.57
C LYS A 724 2.17 -16.22 47.71
N PRO A 725 1.44 -15.09 47.50
CA PRO A 725 2.02 -13.75 47.62
C PRO A 725 2.15 -13.25 49.06
N LEU A 726 1.28 -13.65 50.00
CA LEU A 726 1.22 -13.06 51.35
C LEU A 726 2.51 -13.28 52.16
N SER A 727 2.95 -12.23 52.85
CA SER A 727 4.10 -12.26 53.75
C SER A 727 3.83 -13.13 55.00
N LEU A 728 4.90 -13.64 55.63
CA LEU A 728 4.87 -14.39 56.91
C LEU A 728 4.49 -13.52 58.13
N GLY A 729 4.05 -12.29 57.89
CA GLY A 729 3.66 -11.37 58.95
C GLY A 729 2.43 -11.85 59.74
N PRO A 730 1.87 -10.99 60.60
CA PRO A 730 0.74 -11.35 61.49
C PRO A 730 -0.52 -11.83 60.74
N PHE A 731 -0.59 -11.59 59.44
CA PHE A 731 -1.73 -11.92 58.60
C PHE A 731 -1.69 -13.36 58.05
N PHE A 732 -0.53 -14.01 57.99
CA PHE A 732 -0.41 -15.38 57.47
C PHE A 732 -1.16 -16.41 58.33
N PRO A 733 -1.03 -16.42 59.68
CA PRO A 733 -1.86 -17.29 60.52
C PRO A 733 -3.35 -16.96 60.42
N SER A 734 -3.69 -15.68 60.20
CA SER A 734 -5.08 -15.22 60.11
C SER A 734 -5.77 -15.75 58.85
N ILE A 735 -5.09 -15.75 57.69
CA ILE A 735 -5.67 -16.34 56.47
C ILE A 735 -5.78 -17.87 56.56
N LEU A 736 -4.82 -18.54 57.21
CA LEU A 736 -4.89 -19.99 57.43
C LEU A 736 -6.10 -20.36 58.31
N ASP A 737 -6.35 -19.61 59.38
CA ASP A 737 -7.53 -19.80 60.23
C ASP A 737 -8.83 -19.57 59.44
N GLU A 738 -8.87 -18.56 58.57
CA GLU A 738 -10.04 -18.27 57.75
C GLU A 738 -10.30 -19.35 56.69
N ILE A 739 -9.27 -19.79 55.98
CA ILE A 739 -9.37 -20.91 55.03
C ILE A 739 -9.84 -22.18 55.75
N ARG A 740 -9.34 -22.45 56.96
CA ARG A 740 -9.80 -23.60 57.79
C ARG A 740 -11.29 -23.51 58.07
N LYS A 741 -11.80 -22.36 58.52
CA LYS A 741 -13.24 -22.17 58.78
C LYS A 741 -14.07 -22.41 57.52
N LEU A 742 -13.63 -21.85 56.39
CA LEU A 742 -14.35 -21.97 55.12
C LEU A 742 -14.40 -23.43 54.64
N ILE A 743 -13.31 -24.19 54.75
CA ILE A 743 -13.28 -25.62 54.37
C ILE A 743 -14.18 -26.46 55.27
N LEU A 744 -14.12 -26.22 56.59
CA LEU A 744 -14.97 -26.92 57.57
C LEU A 744 -16.47 -26.63 57.34
N ALA A 745 -16.80 -25.43 56.86
CA ALA A 745 -18.16 -24.99 56.60
C ALA A 745 -18.75 -25.45 55.24
N GLN A 746 -17.99 -26.16 54.39
CA GLN A 746 -18.48 -26.65 53.09
C GLN A 746 -19.56 -27.73 53.25
N GLU A 747 -20.59 -27.69 52.39
CA GLU A 747 -21.79 -28.50 52.48
C GLU A 747 -21.57 -30.00 52.23
N THR A 748 -20.55 -30.35 51.44
CA THR A 748 -20.32 -31.74 51.04
C THR A 748 -18.88 -32.17 51.25
N ARG A 749 -18.70 -33.46 51.61
CA ARG A 749 -17.36 -34.07 51.68
C ARG A 749 -16.62 -34.05 50.34
N VAL A 750 -17.34 -34.08 49.22
CA VAL A 750 -16.73 -34.06 47.87
C VAL A 750 -16.09 -32.69 47.60
N MET A 751 -16.76 -31.60 47.96
CA MET A 751 -16.21 -30.25 47.89
C MET A 751 -14.97 -30.11 48.79
N GLN A 752 -15.05 -30.62 50.02
CA GLN A 752 -13.90 -30.63 50.94
C GLN A 752 -12.70 -31.36 50.32
N LYS A 753 -12.91 -32.49 49.64
CA LYS A 753 -11.82 -33.20 48.92
C LYS A 753 -11.23 -32.37 47.80
N ALA A 754 -12.07 -31.72 47.00
CA ALA A 754 -11.62 -30.90 45.89
C ALA A 754 -10.83 -29.68 46.37
N THR A 755 -11.35 -28.95 47.37
CA THR A 755 -10.67 -27.78 47.95
C THR A 755 -9.39 -28.17 48.68
N MET A 756 -9.37 -29.29 49.41
CA MET A 756 -8.14 -29.81 50.02
C MET A 756 -7.08 -30.20 48.99
N LYS A 757 -7.49 -30.69 47.81
CA LYS A 757 -6.57 -30.97 46.69
C LYS A 757 -5.94 -29.67 46.17
N ILE A 758 -6.76 -28.65 45.91
CA ILE A 758 -6.29 -27.32 45.45
C ILE A 758 -5.36 -26.68 46.49
N LEU A 759 -5.72 -26.78 47.76
CA LEU A 759 -4.91 -26.30 48.88
C LEU A 759 -3.56 -27.00 48.91
N PHE A 760 -3.54 -28.34 48.80
CA PHE A 760 -2.30 -29.10 48.73
C PHE A 760 -1.43 -28.68 47.54
N GLU A 761 -2.00 -28.56 46.34
CA GLU A 761 -1.28 -28.11 45.15
C GLU A 761 -0.71 -26.69 45.33
N THR A 762 -1.42 -25.82 46.05
CA THR A 762 -0.98 -24.45 46.35
C THR A 762 0.15 -24.39 47.36
N VAL A 763 0.06 -25.14 48.47
CA VAL A 763 1.08 -25.11 49.53
C VAL A 763 2.30 -25.97 49.20
N SER A 764 2.16 -26.98 48.33
CA SER A 764 3.28 -27.83 47.89
C SER A 764 3.88 -27.37 46.56
N GLY A 765 3.19 -26.50 45.83
CA GLY A 765 3.57 -26.01 44.50
C GLY A 765 4.66 -24.92 44.51
N PRO A 766 5.12 -24.52 43.31
CA PRO A 766 6.04 -23.40 43.17
C PRO A 766 5.38 -22.06 43.53
N GLY A 767 6.16 -21.10 44.03
CA GLY A 767 5.70 -19.74 44.35
C GLY A 767 5.51 -19.44 45.84
N ILE A 768 5.49 -20.46 46.70
CA ILE A 768 5.57 -20.30 48.16
C ILE A 768 7.02 -20.46 48.63
N SER A 769 7.54 -19.51 49.42
CA SER A 769 8.91 -19.60 49.96
C SER A 769 9.06 -20.80 50.91
N ASP A 770 10.26 -21.37 51.07
CA ASP A 770 10.47 -22.57 51.90
C ASP A 770 10.02 -22.42 53.36
N MET A 771 10.16 -21.23 53.96
CA MET A 771 9.65 -20.96 55.32
C MET A 771 8.11 -21.02 55.38
N ARG A 772 7.42 -20.29 54.49
CA ARG A 772 5.95 -20.37 54.30
C ARG A 772 5.48 -21.78 53.99
N ARG A 773 6.23 -22.51 53.15
CA ARG A 773 5.92 -23.89 52.77
C ARG A 773 5.91 -24.79 54.00
N THR A 774 6.90 -24.66 54.88
CA THR A 774 7.02 -25.49 56.08
C THR A 774 5.83 -25.26 57.02
N GLU A 775 5.46 -24.01 57.25
CA GLU A 775 4.31 -23.64 58.08
C GLU A 775 2.97 -24.06 57.44
N ALA A 776 2.75 -23.73 56.17
CA ALA A 776 1.51 -24.04 55.47
C ALA A 776 1.31 -25.55 55.25
N VAL A 777 2.37 -26.32 54.98
CA VAL A 777 2.30 -27.79 54.87
C VAL A 777 2.05 -28.42 56.24
N GLY A 778 2.70 -27.93 57.29
CA GLY A 778 2.44 -28.37 58.67
C GLY A 778 0.98 -28.18 59.06
N TRP A 779 0.46 -26.98 58.87
CA TRP A 779 -0.96 -26.64 59.09
C TRP A 779 -1.90 -27.47 58.20
N PHE A 780 -1.57 -27.68 56.92
CA PHE A 780 -2.38 -28.51 56.02
C PHE A 780 -2.51 -29.95 56.52
N LEU A 781 -1.42 -30.54 57.02
CA LEU A 781 -1.43 -31.91 57.55
C LEU A 781 -2.31 -32.03 58.81
N GLU A 782 -2.34 -30.99 59.64
CA GLU A 782 -3.23 -30.91 60.81
C GLU A 782 -4.70 -30.82 60.38
N LEU A 783 -5.03 -29.93 59.44
CA LEU A 783 -6.38 -29.79 58.89
C LEU A 783 -6.86 -31.09 58.22
N LYS A 784 -5.98 -31.77 57.48
CA LYS A 784 -6.27 -33.06 56.85
C LYS A 784 -6.63 -34.15 57.89
N ARG A 785 -5.90 -34.20 59.01
CA ARG A 785 -6.22 -35.13 60.13
C ARG A 785 -7.57 -34.79 60.74
N GLU A 786 -7.87 -33.51 60.94
CA GLU A 786 -9.13 -33.05 61.53
C GLU A 786 -10.35 -33.42 60.66
N LEU A 787 -10.19 -33.38 59.34
CA LEU A 787 -11.23 -33.78 58.38
C LEU A 787 -11.35 -35.30 58.18
N ASN A 788 -10.47 -36.11 58.78
CA ASN A 788 -10.35 -37.57 58.56
C ASN A 788 -10.12 -37.95 57.07
N MET A 789 -9.19 -37.27 56.39
CA MET A 789 -8.95 -37.39 54.94
C MET A 789 -7.55 -37.86 54.55
#